data_AF-A0A085M6X1-F1
#
_entry.id   AF-A0A085M6X1-F1
#
_cell.length_a   1.000
_cell.length_b   1.000
_cell.length_c   1.000
_cell.angle_alpha   90.00
_cell.angle_beta   90.00
_cell.angle_gamma   90.00
#
_symmetry.space_group_name_H-M   'P 1'
#
loop_
_entity.id
_entity.type
_entity.pdbx_description
1 polymer ?
#
loop_
_entity_poly.entity_id
_entity_poly.type
_entity_poly.pdbx_seq_one_letter_code
_entity_poly.pdbx_strand_id
1 'polypeptide(L)'
;MITSNRINLLEFVEKLKSAMTNEDANVRSDAFELLEKVIMRLPAACFSELEAEQVAKYCSSVFLLQTARTRPLLAALHYLVTHFSIKLELLKDIILSLLKKRIVISSLQLERSRVYAIILEYLNRSQKGSDESEIANELLKSADGEADPRCLILLFKIGEVLAEKFELGPVREDLFQFMEFYSPVTYKPPSYNPCGITRENLETSLNLCLTASDWLAEYVFGNICTYVNPSLGFKEKDDCLNLLNTALHRFSRQAIRPYGERILNFLVPLILWPTKREDGESEWFTVYNQLVEVMFFNDDGSLSEDWTKFLQFLTADLQKFYGCPELGSLRMTHQMLILAASRTANSFWFLLNWAADRIFESFQMAESNRRDYAEVLLDWCQKLKDQGTATVEGMETVRRIKIFAKENLLASDESVLNDVGVAVSVNLAFSFSNLFDEDDAVTISLALMDVISNGSPQYSRNCLNWFGLVAKKFWPLLEKTIYPLLTEKYDVGLVELNVVPPMMAASKEAAQFVLLLLTRRIMSASSETECMAILPFVKDILNAIDFNCASDFQEFCRIIFAFAISNLDKTLLNENGGSEDQVGVANAYGKLMQDMFLAAPTSLSQWFLNEVVAMASGRKDTFFQSSLCLYVFAPVICAATAADLVTHEEFLLSLWKIEPCHIQPTECKQWCRCHILFSCLAHNIDSGSLLDEILCHWANRCEELFHQCSKCYAELGYLARALLLRNHPVGNALLEKFFAHLRLTNGNEVVEALQIVYTSPSDAANNECYRKLAPFYIERIAGYSLQLLRPLFQELTSSRREGKLMERACEVFALLWAYAPNSVAVSDFQFVAPMLAALKSAKESVRNVAVEFFNRLLATENSFLNGESQAQLTEICEALVSCCSENSHALFCSRVFACLQRMSLAYGSEFQKSFRCKLVKAIVPFLSHKKRLVRQAAAEAVNA
;
A
#
# COMPACT_ATOMS: atom_id res chain seq x y z
N MET A 1 -11.15 -61.66 -5.40
CA MET A 1 -12.27 -62.54 -5.01
C MET A 1 -13.56 -61.76 -4.88
N ILE A 2 -13.60 -60.71 -4.07
CA ILE A 2 -14.78 -59.81 -3.94
C ILE A 2 -15.05 -59.06 -5.25
N THR A 3 -14.05 -58.41 -5.86
CA THR A 3 -14.20 -57.70 -7.16
C THR A 3 -14.67 -58.60 -8.32
N SER A 4 -14.46 -59.90 -8.20
CA SER A 4 -14.84 -60.92 -9.17
C SER A 4 -16.15 -61.64 -8.80
N ASN A 5 -16.92 -61.11 -7.84
CA ASN A 5 -18.16 -61.68 -7.28
C ASN A 5 -18.08 -63.16 -6.88
N ARG A 6 -16.90 -63.63 -6.41
CA ARG A 6 -16.74 -65.03 -5.96
C ARG A 6 -17.09 -65.24 -4.49
N ILE A 7 -16.97 -64.19 -3.68
CA ILE A 7 -17.44 -64.12 -2.29
C ILE A 7 -17.92 -62.69 -2.05
N ASN A 8 -18.85 -62.51 -1.12
CA ASN A 8 -19.29 -61.18 -0.67
C ASN A 8 -18.52 -60.74 0.60
N LEU A 9 -18.78 -59.53 1.13
CA LEU A 9 -18.01 -59.01 2.26
C LEU A 9 -18.31 -59.77 3.56
N LEU A 10 -19.55 -60.19 3.78
CA LEU A 10 -19.93 -60.97 4.95
C LEU A 10 -19.28 -62.34 4.96
N GLU A 11 -19.30 -63.05 3.83
CA GLU A 11 -18.61 -64.33 3.66
C GLU A 11 -17.09 -64.20 3.88
N PHE A 12 -16.51 -63.06 3.48
CA PHE A 12 -15.11 -62.77 3.77
C PHE A 12 -14.86 -62.60 5.28
N VAL A 13 -15.71 -61.83 5.98
CA VAL A 13 -15.63 -61.65 7.44
C VAL A 13 -15.84 -62.97 8.18
N GLU A 14 -16.79 -63.81 7.73
CA GLU A 14 -17.04 -65.14 8.29
C GLU A 14 -15.83 -66.05 8.16
N LYS A 15 -15.12 -66.02 7.02
CA LYS A 15 -13.89 -66.78 6.83
C LYS A 15 -12.75 -66.31 7.73
N LEU A 16 -12.75 -65.04 8.16
CA LEU A 16 -11.79 -64.51 9.12
C LEU A 16 -12.18 -64.75 10.59
N LYS A 17 -13.39 -65.27 10.87
CA LYS A 17 -13.93 -65.41 12.22
C LYS A 17 -12.98 -66.15 13.17
N SER A 18 -12.42 -67.29 12.76
CA SER A 18 -11.51 -68.09 13.61
C SER A 18 -10.23 -67.34 13.98
N ALA A 19 -9.73 -66.48 13.10
CA ALA A 19 -8.58 -65.62 13.37
C ALA A 19 -8.97 -64.42 14.25
N MET A 20 -10.14 -63.82 14.00
CA MET A 20 -10.66 -62.69 14.77
C MET A 20 -11.05 -63.03 16.22
N THR A 21 -11.41 -64.28 16.49
CA THR A 21 -11.73 -64.78 17.84
C THR A 21 -10.62 -65.64 18.45
N ASN A 22 -9.42 -65.64 17.86
CA ASN A 22 -8.27 -66.39 18.38
C ASN A 22 -7.86 -65.87 19.76
N GLU A 23 -7.31 -66.72 20.63
CA GLU A 23 -6.82 -66.30 21.95
C GLU A 23 -5.59 -65.37 21.87
N ASP A 24 -4.76 -65.51 20.83
CA ASP A 24 -3.60 -64.66 20.59
C ASP A 24 -3.99 -63.29 20.02
N ALA A 25 -3.64 -62.23 20.76
CA ALA A 25 -3.89 -60.84 20.36
C ALA A 25 -3.18 -60.43 19.05
N ASN A 26 -2.04 -61.06 18.71
CA ASN A 26 -1.35 -60.81 17.45
C ASN A 26 -2.18 -61.33 16.27
N VAL A 27 -2.66 -62.57 16.37
CA VAL A 27 -3.48 -63.21 15.31
C VAL A 27 -4.78 -62.42 15.09
N ARG A 28 -5.42 -61.95 16.17
CA ARG A 28 -6.59 -61.07 16.06
C ARG A 28 -6.26 -59.75 15.37
N SER A 29 -5.15 -59.11 15.76
CA SER A 29 -4.69 -57.85 15.17
C SER A 29 -4.45 -57.98 13.66
N ASP A 30 -3.77 -59.03 13.22
CA ASP A 30 -3.49 -59.29 11.81
C ASP A 30 -4.79 -59.50 11.01
N ALA A 31 -5.77 -60.20 11.61
CA ALA A 31 -7.09 -60.37 11.01
C ALA A 31 -7.84 -59.05 10.87
N PHE A 32 -7.74 -58.15 11.85
CA PHE A 32 -8.34 -56.82 11.78
C PHE A 32 -7.66 -55.92 10.76
N GLU A 33 -6.33 -55.95 10.65
CA GLU A 33 -5.60 -55.22 9.62
C GLU A 33 -5.95 -55.71 8.21
N LEU A 34 -6.11 -57.03 8.04
CA LEU A 34 -6.55 -57.57 6.77
C LEU A 34 -7.97 -57.10 6.43
N LEU A 35 -8.88 -57.08 7.40
CA LEU A 35 -10.23 -56.55 7.23
C LEU A 35 -10.20 -55.07 6.82
N GLU A 36 -9.46 -54.22 7.56
CA GLU A 36 -9.26 -52.81 7.24
C GLU A 36 -8.74 -52.62 5.80
N LYS A 37 -7.65 -53.31 5.45
CA LYS A 37 -7.02 -53.20 4.12
C LYS A 37 -7.98 -53.60 2.99
N VAL A 38 -8.83 -54.59 3.22
CA VAL A 38 -9.82 -55.03 2.23
C VAL A 38 -10.94 -53.99 2.09
N ILE A 39 -11.49 -53.50 3.19
CA ILE A 39 -12.55 -52.48 3.17
C ILE A 39 -12.06 -51.20 2.49
N MET A 40 -10.85 -50.72 2.82
CA MET A 40 -10.34 -49.45 2.31
C MET A 40 -9.84 -49.49 0.85
N ARG A 41 -9.52 -50.67 0.31
CA ARG A 41 -8.98 -50.82 -1.07
C ARG A 41 -10.02 -51.15 -2.12
N LEU A 42 -11.16 -51.69 -1.72
CA LEU A 42 -12.19 -52.11 -2.67
C LEU A 42 -13.09 -50.93 -3.06
N PRO A 43 -13.53 -50.83 -4.33
CA PRO A 43 -14.52 -49.83 -4.73
C PRO A 43 -15.81 -49.96 -3.91
N ALA A 44 -16.42 -48.83 -3.54
CA ALA A 44 -17.67 -48.84 -2.77
C ALA A 44 -18.80 -49.64 -3.46
N ALA A 45 -18.82 -49.68 -4.79
CA ALA A 45 -19.75 -50.48 -5.59
C ALA A 45 -19.65 -52.00 -5.35
N CYS A 46 -18.59 -52.49 -4.71
CA CYS A 46 -18.43 -53.91 -4.38
C CYS A 46 -19.17 -54.34 -3.10
N PHE A 47 -19.85 -53.41 -2.42
CA PHE A 47 -20.54 -53.68 -1.16
C PHE A 47 -21.98 -53.19 -1.22
N SER A 48 -22.90 -53.97 -0.66
CA SER A 48 -24.26 -53.48 -0.40
C SER A 48 -24.31 -52.67 0.91
N GLU A 49 -25.27 -51.76 1.01
CA GLU A 49 -25.49 -50.98 2.23
C GLU A 49 -25.80 -51.87 3.44
N LEU A 50 -26.52 -52.98 3.24
CA LEU A 50 -26.82 -53.96 4.29
C LEU A 50 -25.54 -54.63 4.82
N GLU A 51 -24.62 -55.01 3.93
CA GLU A 51 -23.33 -55.58 4.33
C GLU A 51 -22.49 -54.55 5.10
N ALA A 52 -22.45 -53.31 4.62
CA ALA A 52 -21.75 -52.22 5.31
C ALA A 52 -22.31 -51.99 6.73
N GLU A 53 -23.64 -51.99 6.91
CA GLU A 53 -24.29 -51.87 8.23
C GLU A 53 -23.91 -53.01 9.18
N GLN A 54 -23.92 -54.25 8.69
CA GLN A 54 -23.59 -55.42 9.50
C GLN A 54 -22.12 -55.44 9.90
N VAL A 55 -21.22 -55.09 8.98
CA VAL A 55 -19.79 -55.00 9.29
C VAL A 55 -19.50 -53.82 10.21
N ALA A 56 -20.18 -52.68 10.06
CA ALA A 56 -20.06 -51.55 10.99
C ALA A 56 -20.50 -51.94 12.42
N LYS A 57 -21.64 -52.62 12.57
CA LYS A 57 -22.09 -53.22 13.85
C LYS A 57 -21.01 -54.11 14.44
N TYR A 58 -20.47 -55.01 13.64
CA TYR A 58 -19.43 -55.93 14.07
C TYR A 58 -18.18 -55.17 14.54
N CYS A 59 -17.63 -54.27 13.72
CA CYS A 59 -16.48 -53.45 14.04
C CYS A 59 -16.66 -52.70 15.36
N SER A 60 -17.80 -52.04 15.57
CA SER A 60 -18.12 -51.35 16.83
C SER A 60 -18.19 -52.31 18.01
N SER A 61 -18.94 -53.40 17.89
CA SER A 61 -19.11 -54.37 18.98
C SER A 61 -17.79 -55.00 19.44
N VAL A 62 -16.91 -55.37 18.49
CA VAL A 62 -15.60 -55.95 18.80
C VAL A 62 -14.65 -54.90 19.36
N PHE A 63 -14.68 -53.68 18.83
CA PHE A 63 -13.89 -52.56 19.35
C PHE A 63 -14.20 -52.29 20.83
N LEU A 64 -15.48 -52.35 21.22
CA LEU A 64 -15.92 -52.17 22.59
C LEU A 64 -15.49 -53.30 23.55
N LEU A 65 -15.29 -54.52 23.05
CA LEU A 65 -14.94 -55.69 23.88
C LEU A 65 -13.43 -55.86 24.06
N GLN A 66 -12.62 -55.43 23.10
CA GLN A 66 -11.16 -55.57 23.17
C GLN A 66 -10.51 -54.34 23.79
N THR A 67 -9.34 -54.49 24.42
CA THR A 67 -8.62 -53.39 25.10
C THR A 67 -7.32 -52.97 24.39
N ALA A 68 -6.84 -53.73 23.41
CA ALA A 68 -5.61 -53.45 22.69
C ALA A 68 -5.71 -53.81 21.20
N ARG A 69 -4.90 -53.14 20.36
CA ARG A 69 -4.75 -53.41 18.92
C ARG A 69 -6.04 -53.29 18.10
N THR A 70 -6.91 -52.37 18.51
CA THR A 70 -8.23 -52.14 17.91
C THR A 70 -8.26 -51.07 16.83
N ARG A 71 -7.12 -50.41 16.55
CA ARG A 71 -7.00 -49.34 15.53
C ARG A 71 -7.55 -49.72 14.15
N PRO A 72 -7.31 -50.92 13.59
CA PRO A 72 -7.84 -51.29 12.28
C PRO A 72 -9.37 -51.37 12.23
N LEU A 73 -10.00 -51.85 13.32
CA LEU A 73 -11.47 -51.94 13.41
C LEU A 73 -12.12 -50.56 13.35
N LEU A 74 -11.53 -49.58 14.04
CA LEU A 74 -12.03 -48.22 14.02
C LEU A 74 -11.76 -47.51 12.69
N ALA A 75 -10.65 -47.84 12.01
CA ALA A 75 -10.39 -47.37 10.65
C ALA A 75 -11.45 -47.86 9.67
N ALA A 76 -11.74 -49.16 9.73
CA ALA A 76 -12.78 -49.80 8.93
C ALA A 76 -14.15 -49.18 9.22
N LEU A 77 -14.52 -49.01 10.50
CA LEU A 77 -15.77 -48.38 10.89
C LEU A 77 -15.88 -46.95 10.33
N HIS A 78 -14.85 -46.13 10.49
CA HIS A 78 -14.85 -44.77 9.97
C HIS A 78 -15.03 -44.76 8.44
N TYR A 79 -14.30 -45.59 7.70
CA TYR A 79 -14.46 -45.72 6.25
C TYR A 79 -15.89 -46.12 5.86
N LEU A 80 -16.46 -47.12 6.55
CA LEU A 80 -17.83 -47.57 6.28
C LEU A 80 -18.85 -46.45 6.54
N VAL A 81 -18.68 -45.69 7.60
CA VAL A 81 -19.54 -44.54 7.90
C VAL A 81 -19.40 -43.49 6.81
N THR A 82 -18.19 -43.09 6.43
CA THR A 82 -17.97 -42.01 5.44
C THR A 82 -18.46 -42.37 4.02
N HIS A 83 -18.31 -43.63 3.59
CA HIS A 83 -18.55 -44.01 2.19
C HIS A 83 -19.87 -44.73 1.91
N PHE A 84 -20.65 -45.10 2.94
CA PHE A 84 -21.90 -45.83 2.76
C PHE A 84 -23.06 -45.20 3.55
N SER A 85 -24.28 -45.42 3.06
CA SER A 85 -25.53 -44.98 3.69
C SER A 85 -25.92 -45.92 4.85
N ILE A 86 -25.24 -45.79 5.99
CA ILE A 86 -25.62 -46.48 7.22
C ILE A 86 -26.85 -45.78 7.83
N LYS A 87 -27.88 -46.55 8.22
CA LYS A 87 -29.05 -46.01 8.94
C LYS A 87 -28.65 -45.18 10.15
N LEU A 88 -29.26 -44.00 10.28
CA LEU A 88 -28.97 -43.06 11.36
C LEU A 88 -29.24 -43.63 12.76
N GLU A 89 -30.34 -44.37 12.94
CA GLU A 89 -30.65 -45.02 14.23
C GLU A 89 -29.51 -45.94 14.69
N LEU A 90 -29.01 -46.75 13.76
CA LEU A 90 -27.88 -47.64 14.02
C LEU A 90 -26.61 -46.85 14.33
N LEU A 91 -26.34 -45.81 13.55
CA LEU A 91 -25.14 -44.99 13.76
C LEU A 91 -25.19 -44.26 15.11
N LYS A 92 -26.37 -43.77 15.51
CA LYS A 92 -26.63 -43.19 16.84
C LYS A 92 -26.36 -44.20 17.95
N ASP A 93 -26.87 -45.43 17.85
CA ASP A 93 -26.61 -46.49 18.83
C ASP A 93 -25.11 -46.83 18.94
N ILE A 94 -24.41 -46.89 17.81
CA ILE A 94 -22.96 -47.10 17.76
C ILE A 94 -22.24 -45.95 18.46
N ILE A 95 -22.57 -44.70 18.13
CA ILE A 95 -21.95 -43.50 18.71
C ILE A 95 -22.17 -43.45 20.22
N LEU A 96 -23.40 -43.60 20.70
CA LEU A 96 -23.71 -43.59 22.13
C LEU A 96 -22.98 -44.72 22.86
N SER A 97 -22.87 -45.90 22.24
CA SER A 97 -22.11 -47.01 22.81
C SER A 97 -20.61 -46.70 22.90
N LEU A 98 -20.03 -46.06 21.87
CA LEU A 98 -18.63 -45.63 21.87
C LEU A 98 -18.38 -44.58 22.94
N LEU A 99 -19.22 -43.55 23.01
CA LEU A 99 -19.15 -42.47 24.00
C LEU A 99 -19.21 -43.01 25.44
N LYS A 100 -20.24 -43.80 25.76
CA LYS A 100 -20.47 -44.33 27.12
C LYS A 100 -19.42 -45.32 27.60
N LYS A 101 -18.77 -46.06 26.69
CA LYS A 101 -17.90 -47.20 27.07
C LYS A 101 -16.42 -47.02 26.74
N ARG A 102 -16.05 -46.13 25.81
CA ARG A 102 -14.67 -46.13 25.28
C ARG A 102 -14.12 -44.77 24.85
N ILE A 103 -14.90 -43.71 24.80
CA ILE A 103 -14.32 -42.37 24.67
C ILE A 103 -13.92 -41.91 26.07
N VAL A 104 -12.67 -42.24 26.41
CA VAL A 104 -11.96 -41.68 27.56
C VAL A 104 -10.64 -41.19 26.99
N ILE A 105 -10.18 -40.01 27.41
CA ILE A 105 -8.92 -39.38 26.99
C ILE A 105 -7.69 -40.31 27.06
N SER A 106 -7.79 -41.40 27.83
CA SER A 106 -6.83 -42.49 27.89
C SER A 106 -6.65 -43.29 26.58
N SER A 107 -7.55 -43.18 25.61
CA SER A 107 -7.42 -43.80 24.28
C SER A 107 -6.35 -43.10 23.43
N LEU A 108 -5.81 -43.80 22.42
CA LEU A 108 -4.79 -43.23 21.53
C LEU A 108 -5.39 -42.09 20.70
N GLN A 109 -4.62 -41.03 20.47
CA GLN A 109 -5.08 -39.82 19.76
C GLN A 109 -5.78 -40.12 18.42
N LEU A 110 -5.21 -40.97 17.57
CA LEU A 110 -5.80 -41.34 16.28
C LEU A 110 -7.14 -42.09 16.40
N GLU A 111 -7.37 -42.77 17.53
CA GLU A 111 -8.65 -43.42 17.79
C GLU A 111 -9.69 -42.35 18.13
N ARG A 112 -9.37 -41.41 19.03
CA ARG A 112 -10.27 -40.31 19.40
C ARG A 112 -10.68 -39.47 18.18
N SER A 113 -9.72 -39.06 17.34
CA SER A 113 -10.02 -38.27 16.14
C SER A 113 -10.96 -39.00 15.16
N ARG A 114 -10.86 -40.33 15.04
CA ARG A 114 -11.77 -41.11 14.18
C ARG A 114 -13.18 -41.19 14.76
N VAL A 115 -13.32 -41.29 16.08
CA VAL A 115 -14.66 -41.28 16.69
C VAL A 115 -15.31 -39.91 16.52
N TYR A 116 -14.59 -38.81 16.73
CA TYR A 116 -15.10 -37.47 16.46
C TYR A 116 -15.50 -37.30 14.98
N ALA A 117 -14.71 -37.80 14.04
CA ALA A 117 -15.08 -37.77 12.62
C ALA A 117 -16.36 -38.57 12.32
N ILE A 118 -16.56 -39.73 12.95
CA ILE A 118 -17.80 -40.52 12.84
C ILE A 118 -19.00 -39.73 13.40
N ILE A 119 -18.84 -39.08 14.56
CA ILE A 119 -19.89 -38.24 15.17
C ILE A 119 -20.25 -37.08 14.25
N LEU A 120 -19.24 -36.37 13.72
CA LEU A 120 -19.46 -35.27 12.79
C LEU A 120 -20.21 -35.72 11.54
N GLU A 121 -19.85 -36.87 10.97
CA GLU A 121 -20.53 -37.44 9.81
C GLU A 121 -22.00 -37.79 10.11
N TYR A 122 -22.28 -38.36 11.30
CA TYR A 122 -23.64 -38.57 11.76
C TYR A 122 -24.44 -37.27 11.85
N LEU A 123 -23.90 -36.27 12.56
CA LEU A 123 -24.58 -34.98 12.76
C LEU A 123 -24.84 -34.24 11.44
N ASN A 124 -23.90 -34.34 10.49
CA ASN A 124 -24.08 -33.77 9.15
C ASN A 124 -25.26 -34.41 8.40
N ARG A 125 -25.50 -35.73 8.59
CA ARG A 125 -26.60 -36.47 7.98
C ARG A 125 -27.94 -36.36 8.72
N SER A 126 -27.94 -36.08 10.01
CA SER A 126 -29.16 -35.97 10.83
C SER A 126 -30.06 -34.80 10.41
N GLN A 127 -31.34 -34.82 10.82
CA GLN A 127 -32.30 -33.79 10.44
C GLN A 127 -32.10 -32.49 11.24
N LYS A 128 -32.20 -31.32 10.60
CA LYS A 128 -32.20 -30.03 11.30
C LYS A 128 -33.42 -29.92 12.23
N GLY A 129 -33.20 -29.46 13.46
CA GLY A 129 -34.22 -29.33 14.50
C GLY A 129 -34.50 -30.62 15.29
N SER A 130 -33.79 -31.72 15.03
CA SER A 130 -33.93 -32.91 15.89
C SER A 130 -33.26 -32.72 17.26
N ASP A 131 -33.69 -33.53 18.23
CA ASP A 131 -33.08 -33.59 19.55
C ASP A 131 -31.85 -34.51 19.54
N GLU A 132 -30.67 -33.92 19.72
CA GLU A 132 -29.39 -34.62 19.88
C GLU A 132 -28.74 -34.33 21.25
N SER A 133 -29.56 -33.95 22.24
CA SER A 133 -29.11 -33.64 23.61
C SER A 133 -28.39 -34.81 24.29
N GLU A 134 -28.82 -36.06 24.06
CA GLU A 134 -28.13 -37.25 24.61
C GLU A 134 -26.71 -37.40 24.05
N ILE A 135 -26.53 -37.21 22.72
CA ILE A 135 -25.21 -37.29 22.10
C ILE A 135 -24.33 -36.15 22.60
N ALA A 136 -24.87 -34.93 22.67
CA ALA A 136 -24.15 -33.78 23.22
C ALA A 136 -23.68 -34.06 24.64
N ASN A 137 -24.58 -34.45 25.55
CA ASN A 137 -24.26 -34.77 26.94
C ASN A 137 -23.15 -35.82 27.09
N GLU A 138 -23.25 -36.92 26.35
CA GLU A 138 -22.25 -37.98 26.42
C GLU A 138 -20.93 -37.57 25.76
N LEU A 139 -20.96 -36.72 24.73
CA LEU A 139 -19.77 -36.11 24.15
C LEU A 139 -19.03 -35.24 25.16
N LEU A 140 -19.70 -34.31 25.82
CA LEU A 140 -19.10 -33.40 26.80
C LEU A 140 -18.38 -34.18 27.91
N LYS A 141 -19.04 -35.19 28.48
CA LYS A 141 -18.45 -36.07 29.51
C LYS A 141 -17.22 -36.82 29.01
N SER A 142 -17.27 -37.28 27.76
CA SER A 142 -16.22 -38.15 27.20
C SER A 142 -14.99 -37.38 26.71
N ALA A 143 -15.18 -36.12 26.31
CA ALA A 143 -14.15 -35.25 25.76
C ALA A 143 -13.51 -34.32 26.82
N ASP A 144 -13.98 -34.35 28.06
CA ASP A 144 -13.51 -33.51 29.18
C ASP A 144 -12.01 -33.65 29.46
N GLY A 145 -11.21 -32.69 29.00
CA GLY A 145 -9.75 -32.68 29.10
C GLY A 145 -9.02 -33.05 27.80
N GLU A 146 -9.70 -33.08 26.65
CA GLU A 146 -9.04 -33.21 25.35
C GLU A 146 -8.09 -32.03 25.11
N ALA A 147 -6.87 -32.32 24.66
CA ALA A 147 -5.81 -31.33 24.47
C ALA A 147 -5.07 -31.48 23.14
N ASP A 148 -5.30 -32.56 22.37
CA ASP A 148 -4.63 -32.72 21.09
C ASP A 148 -5.26 -31.80 20.02
N PRO A 149 -4.46 -30.96 19.33
CA PRO A 149 -4.98 -29.94 18.42
C PRO A 149 -5.78 -30.53 17.25
N ARG A 150 -5.47 -31.75 16.78
CA ARG A 150 -6.22 -32.40 15.69
C ARG A 150 -7.61 -32.84 16.14
N CYS A 151 -7.73 -33.21 17.42
CA CYS A 151 -9.00 -33.61 18.02
C CYS A 151 -9.85 -32.38 18.32
N LEU A 152 -9.24 -31.30 18.82
CA LEU A 152 -9.92 -30.05 19.11
C LEU A 152 -10.58 -29.43 17.87
N ILE A 153 -9.92 -29.43 16.71
CA ILE A 153 -10.53 -28.95 15.45
C ILE A 153 -11.85 -29.69 15.14
N LEU A 154 -11.86 -31.02 15.32
CA LEU A 154 -13.08 -31.82 15.10
C LEU A 154 -14.14 -31.55 16.16
N LEU A 155 -13.75 -31.42 17.43
CA LEU A 155 -14.66 -31.09 18.53
C LEU A 155 -15.32 -29.73 18.34
N PHE A 156 -14.56 -28.69 17.97
CA PHE A 156 -15.11 -27.37 17.68
C PHE A 156 -16.07 -27.43 16.49
N LYS A 157 -15.75 -28.22 15.46
CA LYS A 157 -16.68 -28.40 14.33
C LYS A 157 -17.96 -29.14 14.72
N ILE A 158 -17.86 -30.15 15.59
CA ILE A 158 -19.03 -30.82 16.15
C ILE A 158 -19.87 -29.85 16.98
N GLY A 159 -19.23 -29.03 17.82
CA GLY A 159 -19.90 -28.00 18.60
C GLY A 159 -20.65 -26.99 17.74
N GLU A 160 -20.02 -26.51 16.67
CA GLU A 160 -20.65 -25.61 15.68
C GLU A 160 -21.92 -26.25 15.09
N VAL A 161 -21.80 -27.50 14.61
CA VAL A 161 -22.93 -28.22 14.01
C VAL A 161 -24.04 -28.48 15.05
N LEU A 162 -23.67 -28.84 16.29
CA LEU A 162 -24.63 -29.02 17.39
C LEU A 162 -25.41 -27.74 17.68
N ALA A 163 -24.71 -26.61 17.78
CA ALA A 163 -25.31 -25.32 18.11
C ALA A 163 -26.17 -24.73 16.98
N GLU A 164 -25.77 -24.92 15.72
CA GLU A 164 -26.45 -24.37 14.54
C GLU A 164 -27.69 -25.19 14.14
N LYS A 165 -27.62 -26.52 14.27
CA LYS A 165 -28.57 -27.42 13.60
C LYS A 165 -29.59 -28.09 14.53
N PHE A 166 -29.32 -28.22 15.83
CA PHE A 166 -30.09 -29.10 16.70
C PHE A 166 -30.72 -28.38 17.90
N GLU A 167 -31.82 -28.95 18.41
CA GLU A 167 -32.44 -28.51 19.64
C GLU A 167 -31.80 -29.25 20.82
N LEU A 168 -31.01 -28.54 21.62
CA LEU A 168 -30.23 -29.13 22.72
C LEU A 168 -30.90 -28.97 24.10
N GLY A 169 -32.00 -28.20 24.17
CA GLY A 169 -32.71 -27.96 25.42
C GLY A 169 -31.78 -27.44 26.54
N PRO A 170 -31.80 -28.03 27.74
CA PRO A 170 -30.96 -27.63 28.87
C PRO A 170 -29.45 -27.75 28.62
N VAL A 171 -29.01 -28.57 27.66
CA VAL A 171 -27.58 -28.86 27.40
C VAL A 171 -26.87 -27.68 26.71
N ARG A 172 -27.62 -26.65 26.29
CA ARG A 172 -27.07 -25.45 25.63
C ARG A 172 -25.98 -24.78 26.45
N GLU A 173 -26.24 -24.57 27.74
CA GLU A 173 -25.30 -23.92 28.65
C GLU A 173 -24.05 -24.77 28.85
N ASP A 174 -24.22 -26.08 29.10
CA ASP A 174 -23.12 -27.01 29.28
C ASP A 174 -22.23 -27.10 28.03
N LEU A 175 -22.84 -27.08 26.83
CA LEU A 175 -22.10 -27.06 25.56
C LEU A 175 -21.29 -25.77 25.42
N PHE A 176 -21.89 -24.61 25.73
CA PHE A 176 -21.19 -23.33 25.67
C PHE A 176 -20.01 -23.32 26.64
N GLN A 177 -20.22 -23.65 27.92
CA GLN A 177 -19.17 -23.65 28.95
C GLN A 177 -18.02 -24.60 28.58
N PHE A 178 -18.35 -25.78 28.04
CA PHE A 178 -17.34 -26.74 27.59
C PHE A 178 -16.47 -26.18 26.45
N MET A 179 -17.07 -25.52 25.46
CA MET A 179 -16.31 -24.94 24.34
C MET A 179 -15.54 -23.69 24.78
N GLU A 180 -16.17 -22.82 25.58
CA GLU A 180 -15.58 -21.58 26.10
C GLU A 180 -14.33 -21.85 26.94
N PHE A 181 -14.26 -22.99 27.63
CA PHE A 181 -13.09 -23.40 28.41
C PHE A 181 -11.77 -23.39 27.60
N TYR A 182 -11.84 -23.54 26.28
CA TYR A 182 -10.68 -23.50 25.39
C TYR A 182 -10.26 -22.09 24.95
N SER A 183 -11.01 -21.06 25.34
CA SER A 183 -10.72 -19.65 25.07
C SER A 183 -10.07 -18.97 26.29
N PRO A 184 -9.02 -18.13 26.12
CA PRO A 184 -8.27 -17.88 24.89
C PRO A 184 -7.31 -19.03 24.55
N VAL A 185 -6.93 -19.17 23.28
CA VAL A 185 -6.12 -20.31 22.81
C VAL A 185 -4.66 -20.14 23.20
N THR A 186 -4.19 -20.97 24.13
CA THR A 186 -2.80 -20.95 24.63
C THR A 186 -1.84 -21.91 23.90
N TYR A 187 -2.31 -22.56 22.83
CA TYR A 187 -1.54 -23.55 22.07
C TYR A 187 -0.25 -22.97 21.46
N LYS A 188 0.86 -23.68 21.66
CA LYS A 188 2.16 -23.38 21.05
C LYS A 188 2.59 -24.57 20.21
N PRO A 189 2.63 -24.46 18.86
CA PRO A 189 3.02 -25.58 18.01
C PRO A 189 4.47 -26.00 18.29
N PRO A 190 4.78 -27.30 18.28
CA PRO A 190 6.15 -27.79 18.41
C PRO A 190 7.00 -27.35 17.20
N SER A 191 8.32 -27.25 17.38
CA SER A 191 9.27 -26.88 16.31
C SER A 191 9.18 -27.81 15.09
N TYR A 192 8.85 -29.08 15.32
CA TYR A 192 8.47 -30.03 14.29
C TYR A 192 6.95 -30.26 14.33
N ASN A 193 6.22 -29.59 13.45
CA ASN A 193 4.75 -29.67 13.34
C ASN A 193 4.31 -30.33 12.02
N PRO A 194 4.33 -31.67 11.93
CA PRO A 194 4.01 -32.39 10.68
C PRO A 194 2.53 -32.27 10.27
N CYS A 195 1.62 -31.91 11.20
CA CYS A 195 0.20 -31.75 10.89
C CYS A 195 -0.19 -30.36 10.41
N GLY A 196 0.70 -29.37 10.53
CA GLY A 196 0.48 -28.01 10.05
C GLY A 196 -0.56 -27.19 10.81
N ILE A 197 -1.20 -27.74 11.86
CA ILE A 197 -2.20 -27.00 12.65
C ILE A 197 -1.50 -25.90 13.44
N THR A 198 -1.90 -24.66 13.18
CA THR A 198 -1.41 -23.47 13.89
C THR A 198 -2.33 -23.09 15.05
N ARG A 199 -1.91 -22.13 15.86
CA ARG A 199 -2.73 -21.55 16.93
C ARG A 199 -3.97 -20.86 16.34
N GLU A 200 -3.77 -20.11 15.27
CA GLU A 200 -4.80 -19.34 14.57
C GLU A 200 -5.87 -20.27 13.97
N ASN A 201 -5.51 -21.49 13.55
CA ASN A 201 -6.49 -22.49 13.10
C ASN A 201 -7.43 -22.93 14.23
N LEU A 202 -6.90 -23.15 15.45
CA LEU A 202 -7.70 -23.53 16.61
C LEU A 202 -8.59 -22.37 17.06
N GLU A 203 -8.04 -21.17 17.13
CA GLU A 203 -8.77 -19.95 17.48
C GLU A 203 -9.93 -19.70 16.51
N THR A 204 -9.67 -19.73 15.20
CA THR A 204 -10.71 -19.56 14.18
C THR A 204 -11.80 -20.61 14.35
N SER A 205 -11.44 -21.89 14.50
CA SER A 205 -12.40 -22.98 14.64
C SER A 205 -13.24 -22.84 15.92
N LEU A 206 -12.63 -22.42 17.03
CA LEU A 206 -13.32 -22.16 18.29
C LEU A 206 -14.29 -20.98 18.16
N ASN A 207 -13.87 -19.89 17.53
CA ASN A 207 -14.72 -18.72 17.30
C ASN A 207 -15.94 -19.07 16.44
N LEU A 208 -15.78 -19.87 15.37
CA LEU A 208 -16.91 -20.35 14.55
C LEU A 208 -17.90 -21.18 15.38
N CYS A 209 -17.40 -22.00 16.31
CA CYS A 209 -18.22 -22.78 17.23
C CYS A 209 -19.01 -21.89 18.22
N LEU A 210 -18.32 -20.98 18.92
CA LEU A 210 -18.92 -20.09 19.92
C LEU A 210 -19.87 -19.04 19.32
N THR A 211 -19.86 -18.89 17.99
CA THR A 211 -20.70 -17.94 17.25
C THR A 211 -21.58 -18.64 16.18
N ALA A 212 -21.89 -19.91 16.41
CA ALA A 212 -22.63 -20.75 15.47
C ALA A 212 -24.13 -20.42 15.37
N SER A 213 -24.72 -19.84 16.43
CA SER A 213 -26.17 -19.57 16.51
C SER A 213 -26.49 -18.44 17.47
N ASP A 214 -27.54 -17.68 17.21
CA ASP A 214 -27.95 -16.49 17.99
C ASP A 214 -28.20 -16.75 19.46
N TRP A 215 -28.61 -17.97 19.85
CA TRP A 215 -28.81 -18.29 21.26
C TRP A 215 -27.50 -18.27 22.07
N LEU A 216 -26.35 -18.35 21.42
CA LEU A 216 -25.04 -18.21 22.05
C LEU A 216 -24.71 -16.76 22.43
N ALA A 217 -25.40 -15.76 21.84
CA ALA A 217 -25.14 -14.36 22.10
C ALA A 217 -25.31 -13.98 23.58
N GLU A 218 -26.31 -14.58 24.26
CA GLU A 218 -26.53 -14.36 25.68
C GLU A 218 -25.32 -14.77 26.53
N TYR A 219 -24.70 -15.90 26.19
CA TYR A 219 -23.56 -16.41 26.93
C TYR A 219 -22.27 -15.66 26.58
N VAL A 220 -21.99 -15.44 25.29
CA VAL A 220 -20.81 -14.69 24.83
C VAL A 220 -20.82 -13.26 25.38
N PHE A 221 -21.90 -12.51 25.19
CA PHE A 221 -21.95 -11.12 25.69
C PHE A 221 -22.23 -11.04 27.19
N GLY A 222 -22.85 -12.06 27.77
CA GLY A 222 -22.97 -12.24 29.22
C GLY A 222 -21.59 -12.31 29.88
N ASN A 223 -20.68 -13.06 29.29
CA ASN A 223 -19.32 -13.28 29.78
C ASN A 223 -18.29 -12.24 29.31
N ILE A 224 -18.69 -11.17 28.62
CA ILE A 224 -17.75 -10.19 28.04
C ILE A 224 -16.64 -9.68 28.99
N CYS A 225 -16.91 -9.58 30.30
CA CYS A 225 -15.93 -9.21 31.33
C CYS A 225 -14.67 -10.09 31.30
N THR A 226 -14.82 -11.38 30.98
CA THR A 226 -13.71 -12.34 30.90
C THR A 226 -12.83 -12.03 29.69
N TYR A 227 -13.46 -11.71 28.55
CA TYR A 227 -12.80 -11.41 27.29
C TYR A 227 -12.07 -10.06 27.28
N VAL A 228 -12.59 -9.07 28.01
CA VAL A 228 -11.94 -7.75 28.14
C VAL A 228 -11.03 -7.62 29.36
N ASN A 229 -10.72 -8.73 30.04
CA ASN A 229 -9.99 -8.70 31.30
C ASN A 229 -8.58 -8.08 31.13
N PRO A 230 -8.25 -6.98 31.85
CA PRO A 230 -6.96 -6.31 31.73
C PRO A 230 -5.75 -7.21 32.02
N SER A 231 -5.95 -8.27 32.80
CA SER A 231 -4.90 -9.21 33.24
C SER A 231 -4.46 -10.17 32.13
N LEU A 232 -5.19 -10.26 31.03
CA LEU A 232 -4.84 -11.11 29.88
C LEU A 232 -3.54 -10.63 29.21
N GLY A 233 -2.73 -11.58 28.77
CA GLY A 233 -1.55 -11.32 27.95
C GLY A 233 -1.91 -10.77 26.57
N PHE A 234 -0.93 -10.20 25.86
CA PHE A 234 -1.17 -9.56 24.55
C PHE A 234 -1.86 -10.49 23.55
N LYS A 235 -1.38 -11.74 23.43
CA LYS A 235 -1.94 -12.75 22.53
C LYS A 235 -3.34 -13.22 22.92
N GLU A 236 -3.63 -13.25 24.22
CA GLU A 236 -4.94 -13.68 24.74
C GLU A 236 -6.00 -12.60 24.50
N LYS A 237 -5.61 -11.33 24.60
CA LYS A 237 -6.45 -10.18 24.24
C LYS A 237 -6.81 -10.18 22.76
N ASP A 238 -5.85 -10.52 21.90
CA ASP A 238 -6.06 -10.64 20.46
C ASP A 238 -7.13 -11.71 20.14
N ASP A 239 -7.02 -12.90 20.74
CA ASP A 239 -8.03 -13.96 20.58
C ASP A 239 -9.43 -13.51 21.05
N CYS A 240 -9.50 -12.83 22.20
CA CYS A 240 -10.75 -12.32 22.75
C CYS A 240 -11.37 -11.21 21.89
N LEU A 241 -10.53 -10.35 21.31
CA LEU A 241 -10.94 -9.33 20.35
C LEU A 241 -11.52 -9.99 19.09
N ASN A 242 -10.83 -11.00 18.55
CA ASN A 242 -11.27 -11.74 17.37
C ASN A 242 -12.58 -12.50 17.61
N LEU A 243 -12.78 -13.08 18.81
CA LEU A 243 -14.04 -13.70 19.20
C LEU A 243 -15.18 -12.67 19.20
N LEU A 244 -15.01 -11.53 19.87
CA LEU A 244 -16.03 -10.49 19.94
C LEU A 244 -16.35 -9.89 18.57
N ASN A 245 -15.34 -9.67 17.74
CA ASN A 245 -15.55 -9.20 16.37
C ASN A 245 -16.31 -10.24 15.53
N THR A 246 -15.94 -11.52 15.62
CA THR A 246 -16.63 -12.62 14.94
C THR A 246 -18.09 -12.73 15.40
N ALA A 247 -18.34 -12.58 16.71
CA ALA A 247 -19.68 -12.61 17.29
C ALA A 247 -20.58 -11.49 16.74
N LEU A 248 -20.05 -10.26 16.66
CA LEU A 248 -20.80 -9.11 16.11
C LEU A 248 -21.08 -9.22 14.60
N HIS A 249 -20.37 -10.08 13.88
CA HIS A 249 -20.61 -10.34 12.46
C HIS A 249 -21.52 -11.54 12.18
N ARG A 250 -21.48 -12.57 13.04
CA ARG A 250 -22.20 -13.83 12.81
C ARG A 250 -23.56 -13.88 13.48
N PHE A 251 -23.71 -13.30 14.66
CA PHE A 251 -25.03 -13.21 15.29
C PHE A 251 -25.91 -12.23 14.54
N SER A 252 -27.22 -12.50 14.51
CA SER A 252 -28.18 -11.53 14.01
C SER A 252 -28.14 -10.26 14.84
N ARG A 253 -28.44 -9.13 14.20
CA ARG A 253 -28.43 -7.84 14.90
C ARG A 253 -29.47 -7.79 16.02
N GLN A 254 -30.57 -8.53 15.89
CA GLN A 254 -31.60 -8.66 16.93
C GLN A 254 -31.06 -9.38 18.18
N ALA A 255 -30.21 -10.39 18.01
CA ALA A 255 -29.59 -11.10 19.13
C ALA A 255 -28.54 -10.25 19.87
N ILE A 256 -27.84 -9.37 19.17
CA ILE A 256 -26.78 -8.52 19.74
C ILE A 256 -27.34 -7.31 20.50
N ARG A 257 -28.37 -6.64 19.96
CA ARG A 257 -28.87 -5.35 20.47
C ARG A 257 -29.18 -5.27 21.97
N PRO A 258 -29.77 -6.30 22.62
CA PRO A 258 -30.00 -6.28 24.07
C PRO A 258 -28.73 -6.08 24.90
N TYR A 259 -27.57 -6.43 24.34
CA TYR A 259 -26.26 -6.30 24.99
C TYR A 259 -25.50 -5.04 24.57
N GLY A 260 -26.02 -4.22 23.66
CA GLY A 260 -25.29 -3.10 23.05
C GLY A 260 -24.71 -2.10 24.06
N GLU A 261 -25.51 -1.71 25.07
CA GLU A 261 -25.04 -0.84 26.16
C GLU A 261 -23.95 -1.52 27.00
N ARG A 262 -24.14 -2.79 27.34
CA ARG A 262 -23.15 -3.57 28.11
C ARG A 262 -21.83 -3.66 27.35
N ILE A 263 -21.87 -4.00 26.07
CA ILE A 263 -20.69 -4.09 25.21
C ILE A 263 -19.99 -2.74 25.15
N LEU A 264 -20.73 -1.66 24.91
CA LEU A 264 -20.18 -0.30 24.87
C LEU A 264 -19.44 0.07 26.15
N ASN A 265 -20.05 -0.16 27.31
CA ASN A 265 -19.46 0.16 28.62
C ASN A 265 -18.12 -0.57 28.86
N PHE A 266 -17.95 -1.78 28.34
CA PHE A 266 -16.68 -2.51 28.42
C PHE A 266 -15.66 -2.06 27.38
N LEU A 267 -16.09 -1.63 26.20
CA LEU A 267 -15.19 -1.15 25.14
C LEU A 267 -14.63 0.25 25.43
N VAL A 268 -15.41 1.15 26.01
CA VAL A 268 -15.00 2.55 26.24
C VAL A 268 -13.66 2.65 26.97
N PRO A 269 -13.43 2.00 28.13
CA PRO A 269 -12.12 2.07 28.80
C PRO A 269 -10.96 1.52 27.96
N LEU A 270 -11.20 0.48 27.16
CA LEU A 270 -10.16 -0.15 26.32
C LEU A 270 -9.77 0.73 25.14
N ILE A 271 -10.70 1.56 24.65
CA ILE A 271 -10.47 2.50 23.56
C ILE A 271 -9.81 3.77 24.09
N LEU A 272 -10.28 4.30 25.23
CA LEU A 272 -9.74 5.54 25.80
C LEU A 272 -8.32 5.39 26.35
N TRP A 273 -7.96 4.20 26.85
CA TRP A 273 -6.64 3.94 27.43
C TRP A 273 -5.98 2.68 26.84
N PRO A 274 -5.49 2.75 25.59
CA PRO A 274 -4.88 1.59 24.92
C PRO A 274 -3.55 1.18 25.56
N THR A 275 -3.27 -0.12 25.57
CA THR A 275 -2.03 -0.69 26.16
C THR A 275 -0.77 -0.44 25.33
N LYS A 276 -0.88 -0.20 24.02
CA LYS A 276 0.23 0.17 23.13
C LYS A 276 0.13 1.66 22.81
N ARG A 277 1.20 2.42 23.07
CA ARG A 277 1.24 3.89 22.90
C ARG A 277 1.83 4.36 21.57
N GLU A 278 2.36 3.46 20.73
CA GLU A 278 3.23 3.87 19.61
C GLU A 278 2.47 4.39 18.37
N ASP A 279 1.23 3.94 18.11
CA ASP A 279 0.52 4.30 16.85
C ASP A 279 -0.89 4.93 16.99
N GLY A 280 -1.37 5.17 18.22
CA GLY A 280 -2.47 6.13 18.45
C GLY A 280 -3.93 5.70 18.17
N GLU A 281 -4.22 4.45 17.76
CA GLU A 281 -5.61 3.92 17.71
C GLU A 281 -5.71 2.54 18.37
N SER A 282 -6.77 2.31 19.15
CA SER A 282 -7.00 1.05 19.89
C SER A 282 -7.51 -0.04 18.95
N GLU A 283 -6.95 -1.25 19.03
CA GLU A 283 -7.42 -2.43 18.27
C GLU A 283 -8.93 -2.68 18.49
N TRP A 284 -9.43 -2.37 19.69
CA TRP A 284 -10.84 -2.44 20.11
C TRP A 284 -11.79 -1.51 19.35
N PHE A 285 -11.25 -0.51 18.64
CA PHE A 285 -12.05 0.40 17.82
C PHE A 285 -12.72 -0.34 16.65
N THR A 286 -12.13 -1.45 16.19
CA THR A 286 -12.74 -2.33 15.17
C THR A 286 -14.04 -2.98 15.67
N VAL A 287 -14.02 -3.50 16.91
CA VAL A 287 -15.20 -4.06 17.59
C VAL A 287 -16.25 -2.98 17.82
N TYR A 288 -15.85 -1.79 18.26
CA TYR A 288 -16.76 -0.65 18.42
C TYR A 288 -17.40 -0.23 17.09
N ASN A 289 -16.61 -0.18 16.00
CA ASN A 289 -17.13 0.13 14.67
C ASN A 289 -18.24 -0.83 14.26
N GLN A 290 -18.02 -2.13 14.45
CA GLN A 290 -19.00 -3.15 14.14
C GLN A 290 -20.23 -3.09 15.08
N LEU A 291 -20.03 -2.77 16.36
CA LEU A 291 -21.14 -2.56 17.29
C LEU A 291 -22.03 -1.39 16.83
N VAL A 292 -21.43 -0.25 16.47
CA VAL A 292 -22.17 0.91 15.96
C VAL A 292 -23.01 0.51 14.74
N GLU A 293 -22.44 -0.23 13.79
CA GLU A 293 -23.17 -0.75 12.64
C GLU A 293 -24.40 -1.58 13.06
N VAL A 294 -24.21 -2.55 13.96
CA VAL A 294 -25.28 -3.43 14.47
C VAL A 294 -26.40 -2.65 15.16
N MET A 295 -26.06 -1.62 15.93
CA MET A 295 -27.03 -0.78 16.63
C MET A 295 -27.80 0.14 15.68
N PHE A 296 -27.18 0.55 14.57
CA PHE A 296 -27.77 1.49 13.61
C PHE A 296 -28.69 0.85 12.59
N PHE A 297 -28.36 -0.32 12.07
CA PHE A 297 -29.12 -0.94 10.97
C PHE A 297 -29.65 -2.32 11.34
N ASN A 298 -30.76 -2.72 10.75
CA ASN A 298 -31.35 -4.06 10.77
C ASN A 298 -30.61 -4.98 9.78
N ASP A 299 -30.90 -6.29 9.84
CA ASP A 299 -30.26 -7.28 8.95
C ASP A 299 -30.59 -7.05 7.45
N ASP A 300 -31.71 -6.37 7.16
CA ASP A 300 -32.11 -5.96 5.80
C ASP A 300 -31.49 -4.61 5.36
N GLY A 301 -30.68 -3.98 6.21
CA GLY A 301 -30.06 -2.67 5.97
C GLY A 301 -30.93 -1.46 6.30
N SER A 302 -32.18 -1.65 6.74
CA SER A 302 -33.04 -0.54 7.20
C SER A 302 -32.56 0.02 8.54
N LEU A 303 -32.92 1.26 8.88
CA LEU A 303 -32.56 1.87 10.17
C LEU A 303 -33.28 1.19 11.34
N SER A 304 -32.51 0.91 12.40
CA SER A 304 -33.01 0.39 13.67
C SER A 304 -33.90 1.40 14.40
N GLU A 305 -34.81 0.97 15.26
CA GLU A 305 -35.51 1.90 16.16
C GLU A 305 -34.65 2.32 17.36
N ASP A 306 -33.59 1.55 17.65
CA ASP A 306 -32.77 1.73 18.85
C ASP A 306 -31.53 2.61 18.63
N TRP A 307 -31.21 3.03 17.41
CA TRP A 307 -29.99 3.82 17.15
C TRP A 307 -29.99 5.15 17.93
N THR A 308 -31.15 5.79 18.08
CA THR A 308 -31.29 7.04 18.85
C THR A 308 -31.01 6.82 20.34
N LYS A 309 -31.56 5.76 20.93
CA LYS A 309 -31.29 5.37 22.33
C LYS A 309 -29.81 5.03 22.51
N PHE A 310 -29.22 4.30 21.56
CA PHE A 310 -27.79 3.98 21.58
C PHE A 310 -26.92 5.25 21.59
N LEU A 311 -27.26 6.27 20.78
CA LEU A 311 -26.55 7.56 20.82
C LEU A 311 -26.72 8.30 22.15
N GLN A 312 -27.89 8.21 22.78
CA GLN A 312 -28.10 8.78 24.12
C GLN A 312 -27.20 8.10 25.15
N PHE A 313 -27.07 6.77 25.12
CA PHE A 313 -26.15 6.03 25.99
C PHE A 313 -24.68 6.38 25.70
N LEU A 314 -24.30 6.41 24.43
CA LEU A 314 -22.96 6.77 23.99
C LEU A 314 -22.56 8.17 24.48
N THR A 315 -23.42 9.16 24.23
CA THR A 315 -23.14 10.54 24.65
C THR A 315 -23.11 10.68 26.17
N ALA A 316 -23.98 9.97 26.91
CA ALA A 316 -23.97 9.99 28.36
C ALA A 316 -22.68 9.42 28.95
N ASP A 317 -22.19 8.27 28.44
CA ASP A 317 -20.96 7.65 28.97
C ASP A 317 -19.70 8.46 28.59
N LEU A 318 -19.68 9.01 27.38
CA LEU A 318 -18.56 9.79 26.87
C LEU A 318 -18.51 11.25 27.37
N GLN A 319 -19.60 11.78 27.91
CA GLN A 319 -19.71 13.20 28.31
C GLN A 319 -18.58 13.66 29.22
N LYS A 320 -18.26 12.87 30.25
CA LYS A 320 -17.20 13.21 31.23
C LYS A 320 -15.81 13.24 30.62
N PHE A 321 -15.56 12.44 29.59
CA PHE A 321 -14.26 12.35 28.91
C PHE A 321 -14.10 13.43 27.84
N TYR A 322 -15.22 13.78 27.19
CA TYR A 322 -15.24 14.86 26.19
C TYR A 322 -15.14 16.26 26.84
N GLY A 323 -15.64 16.43 28.07
CA GLY A 323 -15.60 17.70 28.80
C GLY A 323 -14.34 17.96 29.63
N CYS A 324 -13.46 16.97 29.82
CA CYS A 324 -12.28 17.07 30.69
C CYS A 324 -11.01 16.57 29.96
N PRO A 325 -10.36 17.44 29.17
CA PRO A 325 -9.21 17.07 28.33
C PRO A 325 -8.00 16.63 29.15
N GLU A 326 -7.92 17.01 30.43
CA GLU A 326 -6.86 16.62 31.36
C GLU A 326 -6.76 15.10 31.54
N LEU A 327 -7.85 14.37 31.22
CA LEU A 327 -7.87 12.91 31.23
C LEU A 327 -7.15 12.29 30.02
N GLY A 328 -6.65 13.10 29.09
CA GLY A 328 -5.93 12.65 27.88
C GLY A 328 -6.79 11.85 26.90
N SER A 329 -8.11 11.90 27.03
CA SER A 329 -9.07 11.03 26.33
C SER A 329 -9.93 11.77 25.30
N LEU A 330 -9.80 13.09 25.17
CA LEU A 330 -10.62 13.92 24.27
C LEU A 330 -10.57 13.42 22.82
N ARG A 331 -9.36 13.16 22.29
CA ARG A 331 -9.19 12.70 20.91
C ARG A 331 -9.85 11.34 20.63
N MET A 332 -9.67 10.36 21.52
CA MET A 332 -10.28 9.02 21.35
C MET A 332 -11.80 9.09 21.50
N THR A 333 -12.29 9.87 22.46
CA THR A 333 -13.72 10.14 22.65
C THR A 333 -14.33 10.77 21.39
N HIS A 334 -13.64 11.76 20.83
CA HIS A 334 -14.03 12.42 19.58
C HIS A 334 -14.08 11.44 18.40
N GLN A 335 -13.06 10.58 18.24
CA GLN A 335 -13.06 9.56 17.18
C GLN A 335 -14.26 8.59 17.30
N MET A 336 -14.61 8.18 18.52
CA MET A 336 -15.80 7.33 18.76
C MET A 336 -17.10 8.03 18.31
N LEU A 337 -17.25 9.32 18.63
CA LEU A 337 -18.42 10.11 18.24
C LEU A 337 -18.49 10.33 16.74
N ILE A 338 -17.37 10.66 16.09
CA ILE A 338 -17.27 10.80 14.64
C ILE A 338 -17.71 9.53 13.91
N LEU A 339 -17.28 8.37 14.40
CA LEU A 339 -17.61 7.09 13.78
C LEU A 339 -19.09 6.75 13.88
N ALA A 340 -19.74 7.15 14.97
CA ALA A 340 -21.19 7.02 15.13
C ALA A 340 -21.94 8.07 14.29
N ALA A 341 -21.39 9.28 14.17
CA ALA A 341 -21.96 10.36 13.37
C ALA A 341 -22.01 10.01 11.88
N SER A 342 -20.97 9.34 11.35
CA SER A 342 -20.87 9.02 9.93
C SER A 342 -21.89 8.02 9.39
N ARG A 343 -22.68 7.36 10.25
CA ARG A 343 -23.66 6.34 9.82
C ARG A 343 -24.84 6.91 9.06
N THR A 344 -25.35 8.06 9.51
CA THR A 344 -26.51 8.72 8.89
C THR A 344 -26.40 10.23 9.02
N ALA A 345 -27.05 10.97 8.13
CA ALA A 345 -27.14 12.43 8.27
C ALA A 345 -27.79 12.84 9.61
N ASN A 346 -28.81 12.12 10.06
CA ASN A 346 -29.51 12.43 11.31
C ASN A 346 -28.62 12.24 12.55
N SER A 347 -27.83 11.15 12.60
CA SER A 347 -26.86 10.92 13.67
C SER A 347 -25.74 11.95 13.65
N PHE A 348 -25.29 12.36 12.46
CA PHE A 348 -24.31 13.42 12.34
C PHE A 348 -24.82 14.73 12.95
N TRP A 349 -26.02 15.17 12.57
CA TRP A 349 -26.59 16.43 13.09
C TRP A 349 -26.86 16.36 14.60
N PHE A 350 -27.35 15.23 15.11
CA PHE A 350 -27.55 15.02 16.54
C PHE A 350 -26.24 15.15 17.32
N LEU A 351 -25.18 14.45 16.89
CA LEU A 351 -23.90 14.44 17.59
C LEU A 351 -23.12 15.73 17.41
N LEU A 352 -23.21 16.38 16.25
CA LEU A 352 -22.61 17.71 16.04
C LEU A 352 -23.24 18.74 16.97
N ASN A 353 -24.56 18.73 17.11
CA ASN A 353 -25.26 19.64 18.04
C ASN A 353 -24.78 19.41 19.48
N TRP A 354 -24.77 18.15 19.93
CA TRP A 354 -24.29 17.77 21.26
C TRP A 354 -22.82 18.16 21.48
N ALA A 355 -21.95 17.90 20.50
CA ALA A 355 -20.52 18.19 20.58
C ALA A 355 -20.26 19.71 20.60
N ALA A 356 -20.96 20.49 19.78
CA ALA A 356 -20.81 21.94 19.72
C ALA A 356 -21.17 22.59 21.06
N ASP A 357 -22.28 22.20 21.69
CA ASP A 357 -22.69 22.73 22.99
C ASP A 357 -21.61 22.48 24.06
N ARG A 358 -21.04 21.27 24.09
CA ARG A 358 -19.97 20.90 25.04
C ARG A 358 -18.65 21.60 24.74
N ILE A 359 -18.29 21.75 23.47
CA ILE A 359 -17.08 22.49 23.06
C ILE A 359 -17.20 23.94 23.51
N PHE A 360 -18.34 24.60 23.26
CA PHE A 360 -18.52 26.01 23.62
C PHE A 360 -18.44 26.23 25.14
N GLU A 361 -19.11 25.37 25.92
CA GLU A 361 -19.05 25.43 27.39
C GLU A 361 -17.62 25.18 27.90
N SER A 362 -16.97 24.10 27.46
CA SER A 362 -15.63 23.75 27.94
C SER A 362 -14.53 24.72 27.49
N PHE A 363 -14.66 25.32 26.31
CA PHE A 363 -13.70 26.30 25.80
C PHE A 363 -13.66 27.57 26.65
N GLN A 364 -14.81 27.97 27.21
CA GLN A 364 -14.87 29.09 28.16
C GLN A 364 -14.26 28.73 29.51
N MET A 365 -14.45 27.50 29.98
CA MET A 365 -14.07 27.08 31.33
C MET A 365 -12.61 26.60 31.46
N ALA A 366 -12.01 26.05 30.41
CA ALA A 366 -10.70 25.41 30.44
C ALA A 366 -9.69 26.10 29.49
N GLU A 367 -9.06 27.19 29.96
CA GLU A 367 -8.16 28.00 29.12
C GLU A 367 -6.98 27.20 28.55
N SER A 368 -6.41 26.27 29.33
CA SER A 368 -5.23 25.50 28.91
C SER A 368 -5.47 24.53 27.75
N ASN A 369 -6.74 24.16 27.49
CA ASN A 369 -7.10 23.12 26.53
C ASN A 369 -7.91 23.67 25.34
N ARG A 370 -8.02 24.99 25.21
CA ARG A 370 -8.76 25.67 24.13
C ARG A 370 -8.33 25.18 22.74
N ARG A 371 -7.03 24.92 22.57
CA ARG A 371 -6.47 24.39 21.32
C ARG A 371 -7.08 23.06 20.93
N ASP A 372 -7.11 22.09 21.85
CA ASP A 372 -7.61 20.74 21.55
C ASP A 372 -9.09 20.77 21.16
N TYR A 373 -9.89 21.60 21.84
CA TYR A 373 -11.30 21.81 21.51
C TYR A 373 -11.51 22.47 20.14
N ALA A 374 -10.67 23.45 19.79
CA ALA A 374 -10.72 24.07 18.48
C ALA A 374 -10.36 23.06 17.37
N GLU A 375 -9.34 22.23 17.57
CA GLU A 375 -8.94 21.18 16.63
C GLU A 375 -10.03 20.13 16.43
N VAL A 376 -10.70 19.71 17.51
CA VAL A 376 -11.86 18.81 17.46
C VAL A 376 -13.05 19.44 16.72
N LEU A 377 -13.34 20.72 16.94
CA LEU A 377 -14.38 21.46 16.20
C LEU A 377 -14.05 21.54 14.71
N LEU A 378 -12.78 21.74 14.35
CA LEU A 378 -12.33 21.74 12.97
C LEU A 378 -12.59 20.39 12.29
N ASP A 379 -12.30 19.27 12.96
CA ASP A 379 -12.57 17.93 12.40
C ASP A 379 -14.07 17.67 12.17
N TRP A 380 -14.95 18.18 13.05
CA TRP A 380 -16.40 18.19 12.78
C TRP A 380 -16.75 19.00 11.53
N CYS A 381 -16.18 20.19 11.37
CA CYS A 381 -16.46 21.07 10.24
C CYS A 381 -15.95 20.49 8.89
N GLN A 382 -14.83 19.78 8.90
CA GLN A 382 -14.30 19.12 7.69
C GLN A 382 -15.23 18.04 7.13
N LYS A 383 -16.07 17.45 7.98
CA LYS A 383 -17.05 16.40 7.61
C LYS A 383 -18.39 16.94 7.15
N LEU A 384 -18.63 18.25 7.26
CA LEU A 384 -19.90 18.88 6.83
C LEU A 384 -20.15 18.75 5.33
N LYS A 385 -19.10 18.81 4.51
CA LYS A 385 -19.20 18.71 3.05
C LYS A 385 -19.82 17.39 2.57
N ASP A 386 -19.67 16.33 3.37
CA ASP A 386 -20.15 14.99 3.05
C ASP A 386 -21.60 14.78 3.52
N GLN A 387 -22.19 15.79 4.17
CA GLN A 387 -23.57 15.75 4.67
C GLN A 387 -24.51 16.46 3.68
N GLY A 388 -25.72 15.91 3.51
CA GLY A 388 -26.77 16.49 2.67
C GLY A 388 -27.34 17.82 3.21
N THR A 389 -28.50 18.23 2.71
CA THR A 389 -29.18 19.46 3.18
C THR A 389 -29.38 19.44 4.70
N ALA A 390 -28.85 20.45 5.38
CA ALA A 390 -28.95 20.57 6.83
C ALA A 390 -30.41 20.66 7.29
N THR A 391 -30.72 20.00 8.42
CA THR A 391 -31.99 20.18 9.12
C THR A 391 -32.08 21.61 9.67
N VAL A 392 -33.28 22.05 10.07
CA VAL A 392 -33.47 23.39 10.67
C VAL A 392 -32.58 23.57 11.90
N GLU A 393 -32.54 22.56 12.77
CA GLU A 393 -31.65 22.53 13.95
C GLU A 393 -30.18 22.49 13.56
N GLY A 394 -29.82 21.71 12.53
CA GLY A 394 -28.46 21.65 12.00
C GLY A 394 -27.98 23.01 11.50
N MET A 395 -28.81 23.75 10.77
CA MET A 395 -28.52 25.11 10.32
C MET A 395 -28.32 26.07 11.48
N GLU A 396 -29.08 25.94 12.57
CA GLU A 396 -28.89 26.77 13.75
C GLU A 396 -27.56 26.48 14.44
N THR A 397 -27.17 25.21 14.54
CA THR A 397 -25.85 24.83 15.06
C THR A 397 -24.72 25.37 14.18
N VAL A 398 -24.84 25.30 12.85
CA VAL A 398 -23.85 25.89 11.93
C VAL A 398 -23.73 27.42 12.13
N ARG A 399 -24.84 28.14 12.35
CA ARG A 399 -24.80 29.58 12.68
C ARG A 399 -24.08 29.84 14.01
N ARG A 400 -24.36 29.04 15.04
CA ARG A 400 -23.67 29.16 16.34
C ARG A 400 -22.17 28.89 16.20
N ILE A 401 -21.76 27.89 15.42
CA ILE A 401 -20.34 27.62 15.14
C ILE A 401 -19.70 28.79 14.39
N LYS A 402 -20.38 29.38 13.39
CA LYS A 402 -19.87 30.58 12.69
C LYS A 402 -19.61 31.74 13.67
N ILE A 403 -20.59 32.05 14.53
CA ILE A 403 -20.46 33.12 15.54
C ILE A 403 -19.30 32.81 16.48
N PHE A 404 -19.24 31.58 16.99
CA PHE A 404 -18.16 31.13 17.87
C PHE A 404 -16.78 31.28 17.23
N ALA A 405 -16.63 30.86 15.97
CA ALA A 405 -15.37 30.99 15.23
C ALA A 405 -14.96 32.46 15.03
N LYS A 406 -15.91 33.35 14.73
CA LYS A 406 -15.65 34.79 14.57
C LYS A 406 -15.25 35.46 15.88
N GLU A 407 -15.99 35.20 16.95
CA GLU A 407 -15.84 35.92 18.23
C GLU A 407 -14.75 35.34 19.14
N ASN A 408 -14.42 34.05 19.04
CA ASN A 408 -13.52 33.38 19.99
C ASN A 408 -12.23 32.85 19.34
N LEU A 409 -12.28 32.43 18.07
CA LEU A 409 -11.10 31.86 17.39
C LEU A 409 -10.39 32.94 16.56
N LEU A 410 -11.09 33.58 15.62
CA LEU A 410 -10.52 34.63 14.76
C LEU A 410 -10.14 35.90 15.54
N ALA A 411 -10.86 36.22 16.62
CA ALA A 411 -10.54 37.36 17.46
C ALA A 411 -9.49 37.06 18.54
N SER A 412 -8.96 35.82 18.60
CA SER A 412 -7.97 35.42 19.61
C SER A 412 -6.59 36.02 19.33
N ASP A 413 -5.92 36.46 20.40
CA ASP A 413 -4.50 36.87 20.36
C ASP A 413 -3.54 35.67 20.21
N GLU A 414 -4.04 34.45 20.46
CA GLU A 414 -3.25 33.22 20.27
C GLU A 414 -3.27 32.81 18.79
N SER A 415 -2.11 32.89 18.13
CA SER A 415 -1.97 32.57 16.70
C SER A 415 -2.51 31.18 16.33
N VAL A 416 -2.27 30.18 17.18
CA VAL A 416 -2.76 28.80 16.94
C VAL A 416 -4.28 28.72 16.90
N LEU A 417 -4.98 29.45 17.76
CA LEU A 417 -6.45 29.47 17.78
C LEU A 417 -7.00 30.26 16.59
N ASN A 418 -6.34 31.36 16.22
CA ASN A 418 -6.67 32.13 15.04
C ASN A 418 -6.58 31.26 13.77
N ASP A 419 -5.49 30.51 13.62
CA ASP A 419 -5.26 29.61 12.49
C ASP A 419 -6.38 28.56 12.35
N VAL A 420 -6.79 27.94 13.48
CA VAL A 420 -7.89 26.97 13.51
C VAL A 420 -9.23 27.65 13.19
N GLY A 421 -9.46 28.87 13.70
CA GLY A 421 -10.64 29.68 13.39
C GLY A 421 -10.80 29.98 11.90
N VAL A 422 -9.71 30.30 11.21
CA VAL A 422 -9.68 30.46 9.75
C VAL A 422 -10.09 29.16 9.08
N ALA A 423 -9.48 28.03 9.47
CA ALA A 423 -9.79 26.73 8.88
C ALA A 423 -11.26 26.32 9.09
N VAL A 424 -11.82 26.52 10.29
CA VAL A 424 -13.24 26.28 10.59
C VAL A 424 -14.12 27.13 9.67
N SER A 425 -13.84 28.43 9.57
CA SER A 425 -14.62 29.37 8.77
C SER A 425 -14.61 29.01 7.27
N VAL A 426 -13.45 28.62 6.73
CA VAL A 426 -13.33 28.19 5.33
C VAL A 426 -14.15 26.91 5.06
N ASN A 427 -14.09 25.92 5.95
CA ASN A 427 -14.86 24.67 5.79
C ASN A 427 -16.38 24.91 5.87
N LEU A 428 -16.82 25.79 6.78
CA LEU A 428 -18.21 26.21 6.89
C LEU A 428 -18.68 26.94 5.63
N ALA A 429 -17.88 27.87 5.11
CA ALA A 429 -18.23 28.65 3.93
C ALA A 429 -18.27 27.79 2.66
N PHE A 430 -17.37 26.81 2.56
CA PHE A 430 -17.41 25.86 1.45
C PHE A 430 -18.67 25.00 1.48
N SER A 431 -19.12 24.59 2.67
CA SER A 431 -20.31 23.74 2.84
C SER A 431 -21.63 24.53 2.77
N PHE A 432 -21.64 25.77 3.29
CA PHE A 432 -22.82 26.62 3.44
C PHE A 432 -22.52 28.06 3.02
N SER A 433 -22.20 28.25 1.74
CA SER A 433 -21.75 29.53 1.20
C SER A 433 -22.72 30.69 1.47
N ASN A 434 -24.03 30.44 1.48
CA ASN A 434 -25.06 31.46 1.72
C ASN A 434 -25.05 32.07 3.14
N LEU A 435 -24.38 31.43 4.11
CA LEU A 435 -24.28 31.96 5.47
C LEU A 435 -23.26 33.09 5.62
N PHE A 436 -22.39 33.28 4.63
CA PHE A 436 -21.31 34.27 4.67
C PHE A 436 -21.66 35.46 3.78
N ASP A 437 -21.48 36.65 4.33
CA ASP A 437 -21.70 37.94 3.67
C ASP A 437 -20.38 38.58 3.21
N GLU A 438 -20.46 39.81 2.70
CA GLU A 438 -19.29 40.55 2.20
C GLU A 438 -18.32 40.95 3.35
N ASP A 439 -18.81 41.20 4.56
CA ASP A 439 -17.97 41.53 5.73
C ASP A 439 -17.13 40.32 6.17
N ASP A 440 -17.78 39.15 6.20
CA ASP A 440 -17.07 37.90 6.49
C ASP A 440 -16.03 37.59 5.41
N ALA A 441 -16.36 37.87 4.13
CA ALA A 441 -15.45 37.67 3.01
C ALA A 441 -14.16 38.49 3.18
N VAL A 442 -14.26 39.75 3.60
CA VAL A 442 -13.10 40.62 3.87
C VAL A 442 -12.33 40.11 5.10
N THR A 443 -13.03 39.85 6.20
CA THR A 443 -12.42 39.46 7.48
C THR A 443 -11.61 38.17 7.37
N ILE A 444 -12.20 37.13 6.79
CA ILE A 444 -11.54 35.81 6.66
C ILE A 444 -10.40 35.88 5.63
N SER A 445 -10.54 36.67 4.56
CA SER A 445 -9.47 36.85 3.56
C SER A 445 -8.22 37.50 4.16
N LEU A 446 -8.40 38.53 5.01
CA LEU A 446 -7.30 39.17 5.71
C LEU A 446 -6.65 38.25 6.74
N ALA A 447 -7.46 37.58 7.57
CA ALA A 447 -6.96 36.63 8.56
C ALA A 447 -6.16 35.49 7.90
N LEU A 448 -6.67 34.91 6.81
CA LEU A 448 -5.98 33.85 6.07
C LEU A 448 -4.64 34.30 5.49
N MET A 449 -4.54 35.55 5.01
CA MET A 449 -3.27 36.10 4.52
C MET A 449 -2.29 36.41 5.65
N ASP A 450 -2.77 36.87 6.81
CA ASP A 450 -1.94 37.01 8.02
C ASP A 450 -1.30 35.66 8.39
N VAL A 451 -2.07 34.56 8.41
CA VAL A 451 -1.55 33.20 8.71
C VAL A 451 -0.49 32.76 7.71
N ILE A 452 -0.71 32.98 6.41
CA ILE A 452 0.22 32.57 5.36
C ILE A 452 1.53 33.37 5.43
N SER A 453 1.44 34.67 5.70
CA SER A 453 2.62 35.54 5.84
C SER A 453 3.55 35.12 6.98
N ASN A 454 3.02 34.43 7.99
CA ASN A 454 3.77 33.90 9.12
C ASN A 454 4.40 32.51 8.88
N GLY A 455 4.25 31.92 7.68
CA GLY A 455 5.07 30.79 7.23
C GLY A 455 4.52 29.39 7.50
N SER A 456 3.20 29.21 7.64
CA SER A 456 2.56 27.91 7.86
C SER A 456 2.05 27.26 6.54
N PRO A 457 2.81 26.33 5.90
CA PRO A 457 2.45 25.74 4.60
C PRO A 457 1.16 24.88 4.64
N GLN A 458 0.71 24.46 5.82
CA GLN A 458 -0.49 23.64 6.02
C GLN A 458 -1.78 24.35 5.54
N TYR A 459 -1.80 25.69 5.52
CA TYR A 459 -2.96 26.50 5.16
C TYR A 459 -3.08 26.84 3.67
N SER A 460 -2.10 26.46 2.85
CA SER A 460 -2.14 26.71 1.40
C SER A 460 -3.41 26.11 0.75
N ARG A 461 -3.84 24.91 1.18
CA ARG A 461 -5.08 24.29 0.68
C ARG A 461 -6.34 25.08 1.08
N ASN A 462 -6.37 25.63 2.29
CA ASN A 462 -7.49 26.47 2.74
C ASN A 462 -7.54 27.77 1.94
N CYS A 463 -6.39 28.31 1.56
CA CYS A 463 -6.26 29.46 0.68
C CYS A 463 -6.91 29.22 -0.68
N LEU A 464 -6.57 28.11 -1.32
CA LEU A 464 -7.12 27.75 -2.61
C LEU A 464 -8.65 27.62 -2.56
N ASN A 465 -9.18 26.92 -1.56
CA ASN A 465 -10.62 26.73 -1.38
C ASN A 465 -11.33 28.06 -1.10
N TRP A 466 -10.76 28.90 -0.25
CA TRP A 466 -11.35 30.17 0.17
C TRP A 466 -11.40 31.18 -0.96
N PHE A 467 -10.25 31.51 -1.58
CA PHE A 467 -10.23 32.49 -2.66
C PHE A 467 -10.96 32.00 -3.91
N GLY A 468 -11.00 30.69 -4.16
CA GLY A 468 -11.87 30.12 -5.20
C GLY A 468 -13.36 30.38 -4.92
N LEU A 469 -13.80 30.19 -3.67
CA LEU A 469 -15.18 30.48 -3.25
C LEU A 469 -15.51 31.98 -3.36
N VAL A 470 -14.62 32.84 -2.85
CA VAL A 470 -14.80 34.30 -2.88
C VAL A 470 -14.80 34.81 -4.32
N ALA A 471 -13.89 34.33 -5.17
CA ALA A 471 -13.87 34.70 -6.59
C ALA A 471 -15.15 34.26 -7.31
N LYS A 472 -15.72 33.10 -6.96
CA LYS A 472 -16.95 32.58 -7.57
C LYS A 472 -18.20 33.33 -7.12
N LYS A 473 -18.29 33.70 -5.84
CA LYS A 473 -19.52 34.28 -5.24
C LYS A 473 -19.50 35.81 -5.16
N PHE A 474 -18.32 36.38 -4.92
CA PHE A 474 -18.11 37.79 -4.61
C PHE A 474 -17.05 38.43 -5.52
N TRP A 475 -17.06 38.09 -6.82
CA TRP A 475 -16.08 38.61 -7.79
C TRP A 475 -15.87 40.13 -7.72
N PRO A 476 -16.92 40.99 -7.75
CA PRO A 476 -16.72 42.44 -7.73
C PRO A 476 -16.02 42.93 -6.46
N LEU A 477 -16.28 42.29 -5.32
CA LEU A 477 -15.64 42.60 -4.03
C LEU A 477 -14.19 42.14 -4.03
N LEU A 478 -13.90 40.96 -4.60
CA LEU A 478 -12.54 40.46 -4.73
C LEU A 478 -11.68 41.38 -5.61
N GLU A 479 -12.17 41.72 -6.79
CA GLU A 479 -11.47 42.54 -7.78
C GLU A 479 -11.22 43.97 -7.26
N LYS A 480 -12.25 44.62 -6.72
CA LYS A 480 -12.21 46.05 -6.41
C LYS A 480 -11.77 46.39 -4.99
N THR A 481 -11.82 45.43 -4.08
CA THR A 481 -11.61 45.69 -2.64
C THR A 481 -10.61 44.74 -2.03
N ILE A 482 -10.88 43.43 -2.00
CA ILE A 482 -10.03 42.47 -1.28
C ILE A 482 -8.64 42.38 -1.93
N TYR A 483 -8.55 42.18 -3.26
CA TYR A 483 -7.26 42.04 -3.93
C TYR A 483 -6.37 43.30 -3.76
N PRO A 484 -6.87 44.54 -4.00
CA PRO A 484 -6.12 45.76 -3.70
C PRO A 484 -5.66 45.85 -2.24
N LEU A 485 -6.56 45.58 -1.28
CA LEU A 485 -6.24 45.61 0.16
C LEU A 485 -5.12 44.62 0.52
N LEU A 486 -5.16 43.41 -0.05
CA LEU A 486 -4.13 42.39 0.18
C LEU A 486 -2.78 42.84 -0.40
N THR A 487 -2.77 43.37 -1.63
CA THR A 487 -1.54 43.87 -2.26
C THR A 487 -0.96 45.11 -1.59
N GLU A 488 -1.76 45.87 -0.86
CA GLU A 488 -1.29 47.01 -0.05
C GLU A 488 -0.69 46.57 1.29
N LYS A 489 -1.29 45.54 1.93
CA LYS A 489 -0.89 45.08 3.27
C LYS A 489 0.26 44.05 3.26
N TYR A 490 0.39 43.24 2.20
CA TYR A 490 1.34 42.12 2.15
C TYR A 490 2.28 42.18 0.93
N ASP A 491 3.32 41.34 0.94
CA ASP A 491 4.18 41.16 -0.22
C ASP A 491 3.37 40.72 -1.45
N VAL A 492 3.54 41.44 -2.56
CA VAL A 492 2.74 41.23 -3.77
C VAL A 492 2.99 39.84 -4.35
N GLY A 493 4.22 39.32 -4.28
CA GLY A 493 4.53 37.97 -4.74
C GLY A 493 3.81 36.91 -3.91
N LEU A 494 3.72 37.11 -2.59
CA LEU A 494 2.98 36.22 -1.69
C LEU A 494 1.47 36.23 -1.99
N VAL A 495 0.88 37.40 -2.20
CA VAL A 495 -0.55 37.55 -2.54
C VAL A 495 -0.82 36.90 -3.89
N GLU A 496 -0.01 37.20 -4.90
CA GLU A 496 -0.15 36.63 -6.24
C GLU A 496 -0.04 35.10 -6.20
N LEU A 497 0.89 34.53 -5.41
CA LEU A 497 1.07 33.07 -5.32
C LEU A 497 -0.17 32.33 -4.81
N ASN A 498 -0.92 32.95 -3.90
CA ASN A 498 -1.97 32.29 -3.15
C ASN A 498 -3.40 32.66 -3.61
N VAL A 499 -3.59 33.87 -4.15
CA VAL A 499 -4.90 34.41 -4.52
C VAL A 499 -5.19 34.28 -6.02
N VAL A 500 -4.18 34.47 -6.88
CA VAL A 500 -4.36 34.52 -8.34
C VAL A 500 -4.70 33.14 -8.95
N PRO A 501 -4.06 32.02 -8.56
CA PRO A 501 -4.40 30.71 -9.14
C PRO A 501 -5.88 30.31 -8.90
N PRO A 502 -6.46 30.47 -7.68
CA PRO A 502 -7.87 30.21 -7.45
C PRO A 502 -8.83 31.12 -8.24
N MET A 503 -8.45 32.37 -8.49
CA MET A 503 -9.26 33.29 -9.31
C MET A 503 -9.43 32.76 -10.74
N MET A 504 -8.37 32.15 -11.31
CA MET A 504 -8.39 31.65 -12.68
C MET A 504 -9.48 30.58 -12.92
N ALA A 505 -9.75 29.73 -11.92
CA ALA A 505 -10.75 28.66 -12.00
C ALA A 505 -12.19 29.12 -11.68
N ALA A 506 -12.37 30.35 -11.19
CA ALA A 506 -13.60 30.72 -10.49
C ALA A 506 -14.72 31.23 -11.41
N SER A 507 -14.38 32.09 -12.38
CA SER A 507 -15.32 32.67 -13.34
C SER A 507 -14.58 33.17 -14.59
N LYS A 508 -15.34 33.45 -15.65
CA LYS A 508 -14.79 33.96 -16.92
C LYS A 508 -14.14 35.34 -16.71
N GLU A 509 -14.81 36.21 -15.97
CA GLU A 509 -14.36 37.57 -15.65
C GLU A 509 -13.07 37.52 -14.81
N ALA A 510 -12.99 36.58 -13.87
CA ALA A 510 -11.80 36.37 -13.06
C ALA A 510 -10.61 35.92 -13.88
N ALA A 511 -10.81 34.93 -14.76
CA ALA A 511 -9.77 34.46 -15.67
C ALA A 511 -9.26 35.58 -16.59
N GLN A 512 -10.15 36.44 -17.10
CA GLN A 512 -9.76 37.60 -17.90
C GLN A 512 -8.90 38.60 -17.13
N PHE A 513 -9.26 38.91 -15.89
CA PHE A 513 -8.44 39.75 -15.02
C PHE A 513 -7.05 39.16 -14.79
N VAL A 514 -6.96 37.85 -14.50
CA VAL A 514 -5.69 37.15 -14.30
C VAL A 514 -4.81 37.19 -15.56
N LEU A 515 -5.38 36.91 -16.74
CA LEU A 515 -4.64 36.97 -18.02
C LEU A 515 -4.15 38.38 -18.35
N LEU A 516 -4.93 39.42 -18.03
CA LEU A 516 -4.52 40.82 -18.19
C LEU A 516 -3.42 41.21 -17.21
N LEU A 517 -3.50 40.76 -15.96
CA LEU A 517 -2.47 40.99 -14.95
C LEU A 517 -1.13 40.36 -15.38
N LEU A 518 -1.15 39.09 -15.81
CA LEU A 518 0.04 38.39 -16.31
C LEU A 518 0.62 39.05 -17.55
N THR A 519 -0.22 39.41 -18.52
CA THR A 519 0.18 40.14 -19.74
C THR A 519 0.92 41.43 -19.37
N ARG A 520 0.36 42.24 -18.46
CA ARG A 520 0.99 43.50 -18.01
C ARG A 520 2.33 43.24 -17.32
N ARG A 521 2.41 42.22 -16.46
CA ARG A 521 3.65 41.83 -15.76
C ARG A 521 4.75 41.47 -16.75
N ILE A 522 4.46 40.61 -17.73
CA ILE A 522 5.42 40.20 -18.77
C ILE A 522 5.87 41.41 -19.61
N MET A 523 4.93 42.27 -20.01
CA MET A 523 5.27 43.48 -20.78
C MET A 523 6.09 44.51 -19.98
N SER A 524 5.94 44.54 -18.65
CA SER A 524 6.66 45.46 -17.77
C SER A 524 8.02 44.94 -17.29
N ALA A 525 8.29 43.64 -17.45
CA ALA A 525 9.52 43.04 -16.97
C ALA A 525 10.72 43.59 -17.74
N SER A 526 11.66 44.17 -17.01
CA SER A 526 12.85 44.85 -17.54
C SER A 526 14.08 43.95 -17.59
N SER A 527 14.02 42.79 -16.91
CA SER A 527 15.10 41.82 -16.80
C SER A 527 14.61 40.37 -16.95
N GLU A 528 15.50 39.48 -17.38
CA GLU A 528 15.23 38.03 -17.46
C GLU A 528 14.87 37.45 -16.08
N THR A 529 15.46 37.96 -14.99
CA THR A 529 15.19 37.55 -13.61
C THR A 529 13.76 37.87 -13.15
N GLU A 530 13.22 39.01 -13.55
CA GLU A 530 11.82 39.38 -13.25
C GLU A 530 10.82 38.47 -13.99
N CYS A 531 11.16 38.05 -15.20
CA CYS A 531 10.34 37.08 -15.94
C CYS A 531 10.40 35.68 -15.34
N MET A 532 11.58 35.26 -14.88
CA MET A 532 11.78 33.97 -14.20
C MET A 532 10.99 33.88 -12.89
N ALA A 533 10.78 35.00 -12.21
CA ALA A 533 9.89 35.07 -11.06
C ALA A 533 8.44 34.74 -11.44
N ILE A 534 7.99 35.08 -12.66
CA ILE A 534 6.61 34.87 -13.13
C ILE A 534 6.33 33.38 -13.44
N LEU A 535 7.34 32.57 -13.78
CA LEU A 535 7.16 31.19 -14.28
C LEU A 535 6.49 30.21 -13.29
N PRO A 536 6.86 30.16 -11.99
CA PRO A 536 6.19 29.28 -11.03
C PRO A 536 4.69 29.55 -10.94
N PHE A 537 4.28 30.82 -11.02
CA PHE A 537 2.87 31.23 -10.96
C PHE A 537 2.07 30.68 -12.15
N VAL A 538 2.64 30.70 -13.36
CA VAL A 538 1.93 30.22 -14.56
C VAL A 538 1.65 28.73 -14.48
N LYS A 539 2.53 27.94 -13.86
CA LYS A 539 2.29 26.49 -13.68
C LYS A 539 1.07 26.20 -12.81
N ASP A 540 0.93 26.89 -11.68
CA ASP A 540 -0.22 26.71 -10.79
C ASP A 540 -1.51 27.21 -11.44
N ILE A 541 -1.42 28.30 -12.20
CA ILE A 541 -2.53 28.81 -13.02
C ILE A 541 -2.94 27.79 -14.07
N LEU A 542 -2.00 27.19 -14.82
CA LEU A 542 -2.26 26.19 -15.88
C LEU A 542 -3.04 24.98 -15.36
N ASN A 543 -2.79 24.55 -14.13
CA ASN A 543 -3.57 23.47 -13.49
C ASN A 543 -5.01 23.89 -13.15
N ALA A 544 -5.28 25.19 -13.06
CA ALA A 544 -6.55 25.79 -12.67
C ALA A 544 -7.33 26.43 -13.83
N ILE A 545 -6.77 26.52 -15.05
CA ILE A 545 -7.41 27.19 -16.20
C ILE A 545 -8.67 26.45 -16.65
N ASP A 546 -9.78 27.19 -16.74
CA ASP A 546 -10.91 26.84 -17.60
C ASP A 546 -10.71 27.47 -19.00
N PHE A 547 -10.55 26.64 -20.04
CA PHE A 547 -10.19 27.07 -21.41
C PHE A 547 -11.34 27.75 -22.19
N ASN A 548 -12.41 28.14 -21.51
CA ASN A 548 -13.55 28.89 -22.08
C ASN A 548 -13.17 30.28 -22.63
N CYS A 549 -11.99 30.82 -22.32
CA CYS A 549 -11.43 32.09 -22.84
C CYS A 549 -10.38 31.88 -23.93
N ALA A 550 -10.66 31.04 -24.94
CA ALA A 550 -9.69 30.66 -25.97
C ALA A 550 -9.01 31.86 -26.67
N SER A 551 -9.74 32.96 -26.96
CA SER A 551 -9.18 34.15 -27.60
C SER A 551 -8.16 34.88 -26.73
N ASP A 552 -8.47 35.03 -25.43
CA ASP A 552 -7.62 35.74 -24.48
C ASP A 552 -6.36 34.92 -24.18
N PHE A 553 -6.50 33.59 -24.13
CA PHE A 553 -5.37 32.67 -24.01
C PHE A 553 -4.47 32.69 -25.27
N GLN A 554 -5.05 32.72 -26.47
CA GLN A 554 -4.27 32.85 -27.72
C GLN A 554 -3.46 34.15 -27.74
N GLU A 555 -4.06 35.27 -27.33
CA GLU A 555 -3.35 36.55 -27.27
C GLU A 555 -2.22 36.53 -26.23
N PHE A 556 -2.48 35.95 -25.06
CA PHE A 556 -1.44 35.73 -24.05
C PHE A 556 -0.27 34.88 -24.58
N CYS A 557 -0.57 33.78 -25.30
CA CYS A 557 0.46 32.94 -25.91
C CYS A 557 1.30 33.72 -26.94
N ARG A 558 0.66 34.58 -27.76
CA ARG A 558 1.36 35.43 -28.73
C ARG A 558 2.33 36.40 -28.07
N ILE A 559 1.96 36.97 -26.93
CA ILE A 559 2.83 37.86 -26.15
C ILE A 559 4.05 37.10 -25.63
N ILE A 560 3.84 35.88 -25.10
CA ILE A 560 4.95 35.02 -24.67
C ILE A 560 5.86 34.65 -25.86
N PHE A 561 5.30 34.30 -27.03
CA PHE A 561 6.08 34.01 -28.23
C PHE A 561 6.90 35.23 -28.68
N ALA A 562 6.30 36.42 -28.75
CA ALA A 562 6.98 37.66 -29.13
C ALA A 562 8.11 38.01 -28.16
N PHE A 563 7.88 37.83 -26.86
CA PHE A 563 8.89 38.03 -25.83
C PHE A 563 10.06 37.05 -25.98
N ALA A 564 9.76 35.76 -26.17
CA ALA A 564 10.78 34.73 -26.36
C ALA A 564 11.64 35.01 -27.60
N ILE A 565 11.02 35.40 -28.73
CA ILE A 565 11.74 35.77 -29.96
C ILE A 565 12.67 36.97 -29.71
N SER A 566 12.20 38.01 -29.04
CA SER A 566 12.97 39.24 -28.86
C SER A 566 14.19 39.05 -27.96
N ASN A 567 14.14 38.11 -27.02
CA ASN A 567 15.18 37.94 -25.99
C ASN A 567 16.08 36.71 -26.19
N LEU A 568 15.57 35.63 -26.80
CA LEU A 568 16.25 34.33 -26.87
C LEU A 568 16.71 33.94 -28.30
N ASP A 569 16.41 34.73 -29.33
CA ASP A 569 16.84 34.46 -30.71
C ASP A 569 18.30 34.89 -30.96
N LYS A 570 19.24 34.23 -30.26
CA LYS A 570 20.70 34.41 -30.41
C LYS A 570 21.34 33.12 -30.93
N THR A 571 22.42 33.27 -31.71
CA THR A 571 23.21 32.16 -32.25
C THR A 571 24.08 31.52 -31.17
N LEU A 572 24.07 30.19 -31.07
CA LEU A 572 24.86 29.43 -30.09
C LEU A 572 26.37 29.39 -30.40
N LEU A 573 26.76 29.72 -31.64
CA LEU A 573 28.13 29.69 -32.15
C LEU A 573 28.90 30.99 -31.88
N ASN A 574 29.14 31.32 -30.61
CA ASN A 574 30.22 32.23 -30.25
C ASN A 574 31.38 31.41 -29.66
N GLU A 575 32.62 31.69 -30.09
CA GLU A 575 33.86 31.00 -29.70
C GLU A 575 34.12 30.95 -28.18
N ASN A 576 33.37 31.72 -27.40
CA ASN A 576 33.23 31.56 -25.96
C ASN A 576 31.82 31.05 -25.69
N GLY A 577 31.68 29.75 -25.40
CA GLY A 577 30.39 29.10 -25.15
C GLY A 577 29.47 29.94 -24.27
N GLY A 578 28.18 30.01 -24.64
CA GLY A 578 27.20 30.81 -23.91
C GLY A 578 27.23 30.55 -22.40
N SER A 579 27.04 31.58 -21.58
CA SER A 579 26.98 31.44 -20.12
C SER A 579 25.89 30.44 -19.73
N GLU A 580 26.18 29.49 -18.82
CA GLU A 580 25.23 28.48 -18.32
C GLU A 580 23.89 29.10 -17.88
N ASP A 581 23.91 30.33 -17.33
CA ASP A 581 22.72 31.07 -16.91
C ASP A 581 21.71 31.32 -18.06
N GLN A 582 22.18 31.64 -19.27
CA GLN A 582 21.31 31.89 -20.42
C GLN A 582 20.64 30.60 -20.94
N VAL A 583 21.35 29.47 -20.85
CA VAL A 583 20.79 28.14 -21.19
C VAL A 583 19.76 27.72 -20.14
N GLY A 584 19.97 28.06 -18.87
CA GLY A 584 19.00 27.87 -17.80
C GLY A 584 17.68 28.62 -18.06
N VAL A 585 17.78 29.90 -18.43
CA VAL A 585 16.60 30.74 -18.75
C VAL A 585 15.82 30.20 -19.95
N ALA A 586 16.51 29.90 -21.05
CA ALA A 586 15.85 29.36 -22.25
C ALA A 586 15.14 28.01 -21.98
N ASN A 587 15.74 27.15 -21.15
CA ASN A 587 15.13 25.89 -20.73
C ASN A 587 13.86 26.08 -19.90
N ALA A 588 13.84 27.05 -19.00
CA ALA A 588 12.66 27.35 -18.21
C ALA A 588 11.50 27.87 -19.07
N TYR A 589 11.82 28.72 -20.07
CA TYR A 589 10.85 29.15 -21.08
C TYR A 589 10.31 28.00 -21.93
N GLY A 590 11.18 27.10 -22.39
CA GLY A 590 10.75 25.90 -23.11
C GLY A 590 9.87 24.99 -22.28
N LYS A 591 10.15 24.87 -20.98
CA LYS A 591 9.30 24.09 -20.06
C LYS A 591 7.92 24.73 -19.90
N LEU A 592 7.88 26.06 -19.73
CA LEU A 592 6.63 26.80 -19.67
C LEU A 592 5.78 26.55 -20.92
N MET A 593 6.35 26.74 -22.12
CA MET A 593 5.60 26.56 -23.37
C MET A 593 5.12 25.12 -23.55
N GLN A 594 5.95 24.14 -23.16
CA GLN A 594 5.56 22.74 -23.16
C GLN A 594 4.39 22.47 -22.21
N ASP A 595 4.41 23.01 -20.99
CA ASP A 595 3.34 22.84 -20.00
C ASP A 595 2.05 23.53 -20.46
N MET A 596 2.14 24.72 -21.07
CA MET A 596 1.00 25.42 -21.70
C MET A 596 0.37 24.60 -22.83
N PHE A 597 1.20 24.02 -23.69
CA PHE A 597 0.74 23.16 -24.79
C PHE A 597 0.05 21.89 -24.27
N LEU A 598 0.62 21.25 -23.24
CA LEU A 598 0.09 20.02 -22.65
C LEU A 598 -1.22 20.21 -21.88
N ALA A 599 -1.41 21.38 -21.26
CA ALA A 599 -2.64 21.71 -20.55
C ALA A 599 -3.81 22.05 -21.50
N ALA A 600 -3.52 22.58 -22.69
CA ALA A 600 -4.53 23.07 -23.62
C ALA A 600 -5.41 21.98 -24.25
N PRO A 601 -6.71 22.25 -24.51
CA PRO A 601 -7.59 21.34 -25.24
C PRO A 601 -7.15 21.21 -26.70
N THR A 602 -7.53 20.12 -27.36
CA THR A 602 -7.00 19.70 -28.68
C THR A 602 -7.01 20.79 -29.76
N SER A 603 -8.08 21.59 -29.86
CA SER A 603 -8.15 22.67 -30.86
C SER A 603 -7.14 23.78 -30.60
N LEU A 604 -6.89 24.08 -29.32
CA LEU A 604 -6.00 25.15 -28.89
C LEU A 604 -4.54 24.69 -28.90
N SER A 605 -4.28 23.45 -28.50
CA SER A 605 -2.95 22.82 -28.62
C SER A 605 -2.54 22.71 -30.09
N GLN A 606 -3.45 22.34 -30.99
CA GLN A 606 -3.17 22.29 -32.44
C GLN A 606 -2.85 23.67 -33.02
N TRP A 607 -3.61 24.71 -32.65
CA TRP A 607 -3.27 26.09 -33.02
C TRP A 607 -1.88 26.48 -32.49
N PHE A 608 -1.60 26.20 -31.22
CA PHE A 608 -0.32 26.53 -30.57
C PHE A 608 0.86 25.87 -31.29
N LEU A 609 0.74 24.58 -31.64
CA LEU A 609 1.77 23.86 -32.39
C LEU A 609 1.97 24.44 -33.79
N ASN A 610 0.89 24.80 -34.49
CA ASN A 610 0.98 25.40 -35.82
C ASN A 610 1.74 26.73 -35.80
N GLU A 611 1.53 27.57 -34.78
CA GLU A 611 2.29 28.81 -34.59
C GLU A 611 3.77 28.51 -34.35
N VAL A 612 4.09 27.56 -33.45
CA VAL A 612 5.47 27.16 -33.15
C VAL A 612 6.19 26.62 -34.40
N VAL A 613 5.55 25.73 -35.16
CA VAL A 613 6.12 25.17 -36.39
C VAL A 613 6.25 26.24 -37.48
N ALA A 614 5.29 27.14 -37.63
CA ALA A 614 5.39 28.25 -38.58
C ALA A 614 6.60 29.14 -38.26
N MET A 615 6.79 29.51 -36.99
CA MET A 615 7.95 30.30 -36.55
C MET A 615 9.29 29.56 -36.70
N ALA A 616 9.29 28.24 -36.51
CA ALA A 616 10.47 27.39 -36.69
C ALA A 616 10.82 27.16 -38.17
N SER A 617 9.82 27.05 -39.03
CA SER A 617 10.00 26.82 -40.48
C SER A 617 10.79 27.95 -41.16
N GLY A 618 10.60 29.19 -40.71
CA GLY A 618 11.38 30.35 -41.17
C GLY A 618 12.85 30.33 -40.75
N ARG A 619 13.26 29.42 -39.86
CA ARG A 619 14.63 29.25 -39.33
C ARG A 619 15.19 27.84 -39.57
N LYS A 620 14.62 27.09 -40.52
CA LYS A 620 14.93 25.67 -40.74
C LYS A 620 16.43 25.37 -40.91
N ASP A 621 17.15 26.18 -41.69
CA ASP A 621 18.58 25.95 -41.98
C ASP A 621 19.49 26.25 -40.77
N THR A 622 19.04 27.08 -39.84
CA THR A 622 19.78 27.47 -38.62
C THR A 622 19.11 26.94 -37.35
N PHE A 623 18.17 25.99 -37.48
CA PHE A 623 17.32 25.53 -36.37
C PHE A 623 18.16 25.04 -35.18
N PHE A 624 19.18 24.21 -35.44
CA PHE A 624 20.07 23.71 -34.40
C PHE A 624 21.15 24.71 -33.94
N GLN A 625 21.21 25.90 -34.54
CA GLN A 625 22.12 26.98 -34.16
C GLN A 625 21.43 28.08 -33.35
N SER A 626 20.08 28.08 -33.30
CA SER A 626 19.26 29.05 -32.57
C SER A 626 18.89 28.54 -31.19
N SER A 627 19.22 29.31 -30.15
CA SER A 627 18.82 28.99 -28.76
C SER A 627 17.30 28.91 -28.62
N LEU A 628 16.57 29.83 -29.26
CA LEU A 628 15.11 29.82 -29.32
C LEU A 628 14.55 28.50 -29.89
N CYS A 629 15.09 28.05 -31.02
CA CYS A 629 14.58 26.83 -31.66
C CYS A 629 14.88 25.58 -30.82
N LEU A 630 16.10 25.46 -30.29
CA LEU A 630 16.54 24.27 -29.54
C LEU A 630 15.98 24.18 -28.12
N TYR A 631 15.91 25.29 -27.39
CA TYR A 631 15.55 25.28 -25.98
C TYR A 631 14.11 25.68 -25.71
N VAL A 632 13.43 26.37 -26.65
CA VAL A 632 12.07 26.87 -26.47
C VAL A 632 11.07 26.14 -27.38
N PHE A 633 11.33 26.05 -28.68
CA PHE A 633 10.40 25.39 -29.63
C PHE A 633 10.48 23.87 -29.61
N ALA A 634 11.69 23.30 -29.55
CA ALA A 634 11.86 21.84 -29.53
C ALA A 634 11.08 21.14 -28.39
N PRO A 635 11.05 21.65 -27.14
CA PRO A 635 10.21 21.07 -26.08
C PRO A 635 8.72 20.96 -26.41
N VAL A 636 8.15 21.93 -27.13
CA VAL A 636 6.75 21.89 -27.58
C VAL A 636 6.57 20.79 -28.63
N ILE A 637 7.48 20.71 -29.60
CA ILE A 637 7.49 19.67 -30.64
C ILE A 637 7.64 18.28 -30.01
N CYS A 638 8.50 18.15 -28.99
CA CYS A 638 8.68 16.90 -28.23
C CYS A 638 7.39 16.44 -27.55
N ALA A 639 6.50 17.36 -27.14
CA ALA A 639 5.26 17.02 -26.44
C ALA A 639 4.08 16.69 -27.36
N ALA A 640 4.20 17.00 -28.66
CA ALA A 640 3.16 16.78 -29.65
C ALA A 640 2.83 15.29 -29.85
N THR A 641 1.56 14.98 -30.12
CA THR A 641 1.11 13.61 -30.39
C THR A 641 1.34 13.22 -31.86
N ALA A 642 1.22 11.93 -32.18
CA ALA A 642 1.29 11.46 -33.56
C ALA A 642 0.33 12.22 -34.49
N ALA A 643 -0.92 12.45 -34.05
CA ALA A 643 -1.92 13.17 -34.84
C ALA A 643 -1.51 14.61 -35.13
N ASP A 644 -0.87 15.27 -34.17
CA ASP A 644 -0.37 16.64 -34.33
C ASP A 644 0.84 16.72 -35.28
N LEU A 645 1.71 15.69 -35.25
CA LEU A 645 2.96 15.66 -36.01
C LEU A 645 2.75 15.29 -37.49
N VAL A 646 1.73 14.50 -37.82
CA VAL A 646 1.43 14.09 -39.22
C VAL A 646 1.19 15.28 -40.14
N THR A 647 0.60 16.38 -39.64
CA THR A 647 0.38 17.58 -40.46
C THR A 647 1.65 18.37 -40.78
N HIS A 648 2.78 18.02 -40.15
CA HIS A 648 4.06 18.73 -40.26
C HIS A 648 5.22 17.81 -40.72
N GLU A 649 4.90 16.68 -41.35
CA GLU A 649 5.86 15.65 -41.76
C GLU A 649 7.02 16.19 -42.62
N GLU A 650 6.74 17.06 -43.60
CA GLU A 650 7.76 17.65 -44.47
C GLU A 650 8.79 18.47 -43.71
N PHE A 651 8.33 19.26 -42.73
CA PHE A 651 9.21 20.05 -41.87
C PHE A 651 10.09 19.14 -41.01
N LEU A 652 9.51 18.13 -40.36
CA LEU A 652 10.23 17.19 -39.50
C LEU A 652 11.28 16.37 -40.28
N LEU A 653 10.91 15.83 -41.45
CA LEU A 653 11.83 15.12 -42.35
C LEU A 653 12.99 16.01 -42.79
N SER A 654 12.74 17.31 -42.94
CA SER A 654 13.77 18.24 -43.36
C SER A 654 14.70 18.66 -42.23
N LEU A 655 14.21 18.80 -40.99
CA LEU A 655 15.05 18.99 -39.81
C LEU A 655 15.96 17.79 -39.58
N TRP A 656 15.44 16.57 -39.77
CA TRP A 656 16.23 15.34 -39.67
C TRP A 656 17.43 15.34 -40.62
N LYS A 657 17.25 15.78 -41.87
CA LYS A 657 18.31 15.81 -42.89
C LYS A 657 19.44 16.82 -42.61
N ILE A 658 19.25 17.78 -41.72
CA ILE A 658 20.22 18.87 -41.43
C ILE A 658 21.28 18.43 -40.39
N GLU A 659 21.13 17.27 -39.77
CA GLU A 659 21.85 16.82 -38.57
C GLU A 659 23.31 17.32 -38.43
N PRO A 660 23.62 18.15 -37.41
CA PRO A 660 24.87 18.93 -37.32
C PRO A 660 26.12 18.14 -36.89
N CYS A 661 25.96 16.91 -36.38
CA CYS A 661 27.05 16.08 -35.83
C CYS A 661 28.08 15.62 -36.89
N HIS A 662 27.81 15.86 -38.17
CA HIS A 662 28.68 15.49 -39.29
C HIS A 662 29.99 16.31 -39.37
N ILE A 663 30.03 17.52 -38.83
CA ILE A 663 31.11 18.47 -39.14
C ILE A 663 32.20 18.49 -38.04
N GLN A 664 31.84 18.28 -36.76
CA GLN A 664 32.78 18.30 -35.62
C GLN A 664 32.38 17.35 -34.47
N PRO A 665 32.84 16.08 -34.48
CA PRO A 665 32.53 15.07 -33.44
C PRO A 665 33.06 15.43 -32.04
N THR A 666 33.95 16.43 -31.93
CA THR A 666 34.54 16.86 -30.67
C THR A 666 33.57 17.63 -29.77
N GLU A 667 32.49 18.21 -30.33
CA GLU A 667 31.55 19.11 -29.65
C GLU A 667 30.18 18.47 -29.28
N CYS A 668 30.05 17.13 -29.35
CA CYS A 668 28.79 16.38 -29.13
C CYS A 668 27.96 16.77 -27.88
N LYS A 669 28.55 17.36 -26.83
CA LYS A 669 27.78 17.81 -25.65
C LYS A 669 26.80 18.95 -25.96
N GLN A 670 27.13 19.84 -26.89
CA GLN A 670 26.25 20.96 -27.28
C GLN A 670 25.07 20.49 -28.14
N TRP A 671 25.25 19.39 -28.87
CA TRP A 671 24.28 18.87 -29.83
C TRP A 671 23.38 17.76 -29.26
N CYS A 672 23.57 17.33 -28.01
CA CYS A 672 22.72 16.35 -27.31
C CYS A 672 21.20 16.65 -27.43
N ARG A 673 20.83 17.94 -27.57
CA ARG A 673 19.43 18.37 -27.72
C ARG A 673 18.78 18.00 -29.05
N CYS A 674 19.52 17.87 -30.16
CA CYS A 674 18.92 17.38 -31.40
C CYS A 674 18.49 15.92 -31.26
N HIS A 675 19.32 15.09 -30.60
CA HIS A 675 19.00 13.69 -30.36
C HIS A 675 17.85 13.49 -29.37
N ILE A 676 17.70 14.38 -28.37
CA ILE A 676 16.52 14.41 -27.49
C ILE A 676 15.25 14.71 -28.30
N LEU A 677 15.28 15.70 -29.20
CA LEU A 677 14.15 16.00 -30.08
C LEU A 677 13.78 14.77 -30.91
N PHE A 678 14.76 14.15 -31.56
CA PHE A 678 14.51 12.99 -32.41
C PHE A 678 14.09 11.73 -31.64
N SER A 679 14.58 11.52 -30.42
CA SER A 679 14.11 10.41 -29.58
C SER A 679 12.66 10.60 -29.16
N CYS A 680 12.26 11.82 -28.78
CA CYS A 680 10.86 12.14 -28.46
C CYS A 680 9.96 11.96 -29.68
N LEU A 681 10.40 12.41 -30.87
CA LEU A 681 9.67 12.19 -32.13
C LEU A 681 9.55 10.69 -32.45
N ALA A 682 10.65 9.94 -32.38
CA ALA A 682 10.65 8.49 -32.60
C ALA A 682 9.78 7.73 -31.58
N HIS A 683 9.54 8.30 -30.40
CA HIS A 683 8.60 7.73 -29.42
C HIS A 683 7.14 8.08 -29.75
N ASN A 684 6.86 9.36 -30.04
CA ASN A 684 5.50 9.90 -30.15
C ASN A 684 4.85 9.71 -31.52
N ILE A 685 5.62 9.46 -32.58
CA ILE A 685 5.10 9.14 -33.93
C ILE A 685 4.53 7.72 -33.96
N ASP A 686 3.37 7.54 -34.60
CA ASP A 686 2.76 6.22 -34.79
C ASP A 686 3.60 5.33 -35.72
N SER A 687 3.41 4.02 -35.62
CA SER A 687 4.08 3.07 -36.50
C SER A 687 3.62 3.28 -37.95
N GLY A 688 4.56 3.49 -38.87
CA GLY A 688 4.28 3.80 -40.27
C GLY A 688 5.55 4.19 -41.03
N SER A 689 5.41 4.54 -42.32
CA SER A 689 6.52 4.82 -43.23
C SER A 689 7.49 5.90 -42.72
N LEU A 690 6.98 6.94 -42.06
CA LEU A 690 7.80 8.00 -41.48
C LEU A 690 8.74 7.48 -40.38
N LEU A 691 8.21 6.67 -39.45
CA LEU A 691 9.03 6.04 -38.41
C LEU A 691 10.00 5.04 -39.02
N ASP A 692 9.56 4.25 -40.00
CA ASP A 692 10.41 3.28 -40.69
C ASP A 692 11.56 3.97 -41.44
N GLU A 693 11.32 5.11 -42.09
CA GLU A 693 12.37 5.91 -42.73
C GLU A 693 13.38 6.45 -41.70
N ILE A 694 12.89 6.99 -40.58
CA ILE A 694 13.75 7.46 -39.47
C ILE A 694 14.58 6.30 -38.92
N LEU A 695 13.97 5.14 -38.67
CA LEU A 695 14.64 3.95 -38.11
C LEU A 695 15.57 3.26 -39.11
N CYS A 696 15.22 3.16 -40.39
CA CYS A 696 16.09 2.62 -41.44
C CYS A 696 17.32 3.50 -41.65
N HIS A 697 17.13 4.82 -41.65
CA HIS A 697 18.25 5.76 -41.68
C HIS A 697 19.17 5.55 -40.47
N TRP A 698 18.57 5.42 -39.28
CA TRP A 698 19.31 5.17 -38.05
C TRP A 698 20.04 3.81 -38.07
N ALA A 699 19.40 2.73 -38.51
CA ALA A 699 19.97 1.39 -38.55
C ALA A 699 21.19 1.29 -39.47
N ASN A 700 21.11 1.90 -40.66
CA ASN A 700 22.24 1.97 -41.60
C ASN A 700 23.41 2.77 -41.03
N ARG A 701 23.13 3.83 -40.26
CA ARG A 701 24.14 4.73 -39.71
C ARG A 701 24.79 4.22 -38.42
N CYS A 702 24.07 3.42 -37.64
CA CYS A 702 24.59 2.87 -36.38
C CYS A 702 25.82 1.98 -36.55
N GLU A 703 25.85 1.16 -37.59
CA GLU A 703 27.03 0.33 -37.88
C GLU A 703 28.26 1.20 -38.16
N GLU A 704 28.09 2.35 -38.81
CA GLU A 704 29.17 3.31 -39.05
C GLU A 704 29.60 4.04 -37.76
N LEU A 705 28.65 4.44 -36.92
CA LEU A 705 28.90 5.19 -35.68
C LEU A 705 29.58 4.35 -34.58
N PHE A 706 29.20 3.07 -34.44
CA PHE A 706 29.84 2.15 -33.48
C PHE A 706 31.34 1.96 -33.74
N HIS A 707 31.77 2.09 -34.99
CA HIS A 707 33.17 1.92 -35.40
C HIS A 707 34.00 3.21 -35.36
N GLN A 708 33.37 4.39 -35.39
CA GLN A 708 34.08 5.66 -35.60
C GLN A 708 34.16 6.59 -34.38
N CYS A 709 33.20 6.58 -33.44
CA CYS A 709 33.20 7.54 -32.33
C CYS A 709 32.56 6.99 -31.03
N SER A 710 33.32 6.97 -29.92
CA SER A 710 32.78 6.54 -28.61
C SER A 710 31.76 7.52 -28.02
N LYS A 711 31.64 8.75 -28.54
CA LYS A 711 30.68 9.75 -28.03
C LYS A 711 29.25 9.56 -28.53
N CYS A 712 29.03 8.73 -29.55
CA CYS A 712 27.70 8.48 -30.11
C CYS A 712 26.84 7.54 -29.25
N TYR A 713 27.42 6.83 -28.27
CA TYR A 713 26.66 5.94 -27.39
C TYR A 713 25.53 6.65 -26.63
N ALA A 714 25.74 7.90 -26.20
CA ALA A 714 24.71 8.68 -25.51
C ALA A 714 23.49 8.94 -26.43
N GLU A 715 23.74 9.24 -27.70
CA GLU A 715 22.71 9.49 -28.72
C GLU A 715 21.85 8.23 -28.94
N LEU A 716 22.52 7.08 -29.08
CA LEU A 716 21.87 5.78 -29.19
C LEU A 716 21.09 5.42 -27.91
N GLY A 717 21.56 5.87 -26.74
CA GLY A 717 20.89 5.69 -25.46
C GLY A 717 19.53 6.38 -25.40
N TYR A 718 19.43 7.64 -25.87
CA TYR A 718 18.14 8.36 -25.96
C TYR A 718 17.16 7.65 -26.90
N LEU A 719 17.62 7.18 -28.06
CA LEU A 719 16.74 6.44 -28.97
C LEU A 719 16.33 5.07 -28.37
N ALA A 720 17.27 4.33 -27.79
CA ALA A 720 16.98 3.05 -27.16
C ALA A 720 15.90 3.24 -26.09
N ARG A 721 16.02 4.26 -25.23
CA ARG A 721 15.00 4.62 -24.24
C ARG A 721 13.64 4.88 -24.89
N ALA A 722 13.58 5.77 -25.87
CA ALA A 722 12.36 6.10 -26.60
C ALA A 722 11.65 4.84 -27.14
N LEU A 723 12.40 3.95 -27.78
CA LEU A 723 11.88 2.74 -28.40
C LEU A 723 11.49 1.66 -27.37
N LEU A 724 12.27 1.50 -26.31
CA LEU A 724 11.99 0.57 -25.21
C LEU A 724 10.73 0.97 -24.44
N LEU A 725 10.52 2.26 -24.18
CA LEU A 725 9.32 2.78 -23.51
C LEU A 725 8.04 2.45 -24.29
N ARG A 726 8.10 2.42 -25.64
CA ARG A 726 6.97 2.07 -26.52
C ARG A 726 6.93 0.60 -26.98
N ASN A 727 7.78 -0.27 -26.43
CA ASN A 727 7.88 -1.70 -26.79
C ASN A 727 8.28 -1.98 -28.26
N HIS A 728 9.15 -1.17 -28.85
CA HIS A 728 9.60 -1.38 -30.22
C HIS A 728 10.79 -2.36 -30.29
N PRO A 729 10.79 -3.34 -31.21
CA PRO A 729 11.82 -4.39 -31.27
C PRO A 729 13.24 -3.86 -31.51
N VAL A 730 13.38 -2.74 -32.24
CA VAL A 730 14.69 -2.08 -32.43
C VAL A 730 15.29 -1.61 -31.10
N GLY A 731 14.47 -1.21 -30.12
CA GLY A 731 14.93 -0.86 -28.78
C GLY A 731 15.57 -2.06 -28.06
N ASN A 732 14.99 -3.25 -28.21
CA ASN A 732 15.54 -4.49 -27.65
C ASN A 732 16.88 -4.86 -28.31
N ALA A 733 16.96 -4.78 -29.64
CA ALA A 733 18.19 -5.03 -30.39
C ALA A 733 19.32 -4.04 -30.01
N LEU A 734 18.96 -2.78 -29.78
CA LEU A 734 19.85 -1.75 -29.26
C LEU A 734 20.41 -2.09 -27.88
N LEU A 735 19.53 -2.51 -26.99
CA LEU A 735 19.88 -2.92 -25.64
C LEU A 735 20.80 -4.14 -25.65
N GLU A 736 20.52 -5.16 -26.48
CA GLU A 736 21.41 -6.29 -26.72
C GLU A 736 22.80 -5.87 -27.20
N LYS A 737 22.88 -4.94 -28.17
CA LYS A 737 24.14 -4.40 -28.67
C LYS A 737 24.92 -3.67 -27.57
N PHE A 738 24.27 -2.88 -26.72
CA PHE A 738 24.92 -2.24 -25.58
C PHE A 738 25.53 -3.28 -24.63
N PHE A 739 24.77 -4.30 -24.24
CA PHE A 739 25.29 -5.37 -23.38
C PHE A 739 26.43 -6.17 -24.02
N ALA A 740 26.40 -6.39 -25.33
CA ALA A 740 27.51 -7.00 -26.06
C ALA A 740 28.77 -6.10 -26.03
N HIS A 741 28.59 -4.79 -26.22
CA HIS A 741 29.67 -3.80 -26.31
C HIS A 741 30.29 -3.42 -24.96
N LEU A 742 29.71 -3.84 -23.82
CA LEU A 742 30.35 -3.71 -22.50
C LEU A 742 31.76 -4.36 -22.47
N ARG A 743 31.96 -5.40 -23.29
CA ARG A 743 33.22 -6.13 -23.47
C ARG A 743 34.30 -5.35 -24.25
N LEU A 744 33.92 -4.28 -24.95
CA LEU A 744 34.84 -3.50 -25.78
C LEU A 744 35.61 -2.46 -24.97
N THR A 745 36.66 -1.88 -25.57
CA THR A 745 37.49 -0.84 -24.93
C THR A 745 36.67 0.38 -24.50
N ASN A 746 35.68 0.77 -25.31
CA ASN A 746 34.78 1.92 -25.10
C ASN A 746 33.55 1.58 -24.22
N GLY A 747 33.62 0.52 -23.42
CA GLY A 747 32.49 0.07 -22.60
C GLY A 747 32.10 1.01 -21.45
N ASN A 748 32.83 2.12 -21.21
CA ASN A 748 32.41 3.12 -20.21
C ASN A 748 31.33 4.05 -20.80
N GLU A 749 31.48 4.44 -22.06
CA GLU A 749 30.50 5.23 -22.80
C GLU A 749 29.19 4.46 -23.02
N VAL A 750 29.27 3.13 -23.08
CA VAL A 750 28.09 2.24 -23.06
C VAL A 750 27.34 2.32 -21.72
N VAL A 751 28.06 2.42 -20.59
CA VAL A 751 27.43 2.60 -19.27
C VAL A 751 26.69 3.94 -19.20
N GLU A 752 27.25 5.01 -19.78
CA GLU A 752 26.57 6.31 -19.90
C GLU A 752 25.28 6.21 -20.75
N ALA A 753 25.31 5.46 -21.85
CA ALA A 753 24.11 5.19 -22.65
C ALA A 753 23.04 4.42 -21.86
N LEU A 754 23.46 3.40 -21.11
CA LEU A 754 22.56 2.62 -20.25
C LEU A 754 22.01 3.46 -19.09
N GLN A 755 22.77 4.43 -18.57
CA GLN A 755 22.27 5.40 -17.59
C GLN A 755 21.12 6.23 -18.16
N ILE A 756 21.23 6.67 -19.42
CA ILE A 756 20.14 7.36 -20.12
C ILE A 756 18.93 6.44 -20.28
N VAL A 757 19.14 5.17 -20.67
CA VAL A 757 18.06 4.16 -20.78
C VAL A 757 17.32 3.93 -19.47
N TYR A 758 18.05 3.85 -18.35
CA TYR A 758 17.51 3.61 -17.02
C TYR A 758 17.13 4.90 -16.27
N THR A 759 16.85 5.99 -16.99
CA THR A 759 16.26 7.20 -16.39
C THR A 759 14.73 7.13 -16.51
N SER A 760 14.03 7.25 -15.39
CA SER A 760 12.56 7.28 -15.38
C SER A 760 12.04 8.45 -16.24
N PRO A 761 10.93 8.29 -16.99
CA PRO A 761 10.29 9.41 -17.68
C PRO A 761 9.97 10.61 -16.77
N SER A 762 9.69 10.38 -15.48
CA SER A 762 9.45 11.44 -14.48
C SER A 762 10.70 12.26 -14.14
N ASP A 763 11.86 11.62 -14.24
CA ASP A 763 13.15 12.17 -13.82
C ASP A 763 13.96 12.66 -15.04
N ALA A 764 13.33 12.65 -16.22
CA ALA A 764 13.91 13.13 -17.45
C ALA A 764 14.25 14.61 -17.32
N ALA A 765 15.52 14.95 -17.52
CA ALA A 765 15.97 16.33 -17.56
C ALA A 765 15.58 16.97 -18.91
N ASN A 766 15.94 18.24 -19.10
CA ASN A 766 16.02 18.82 -20.44
C ASN A 766 14.69 18.87 -21.24
N ASN A 767 13.54 18.93 -20.55
CA ASN A 767 12.20 19.05 -21.14
C ASN A 767 11.82 17.90 -22.10
N GLU A 768 12.35 16.69 -21.88
CA GLU A 768 11.94 15.48 -22.60
C GLU A 768 10.46 15.15 -22.37
N CYS A 769 9.74 14.64 -23.39
CA CYS A 769 8.33 14.27 -23.25
C CYS A 769 7.98 12.97 -24.02
N TYR A 770 7.67 11.91 -23.28
CA TYR A 770 7.32 10.59 -23.81
C TYR A 770 5.84 10.28 -23.56
N ARG A 771 4.98 10.41 -24.58
CA ARG A 771 3.50 10.37 -24.43
C ARG A 771 2.91 8.97 -24.45
N LYS A 772 3.60 7.99 -25.07
CA LYS A 772 3.08 6.63 -25.35
C LYS A 772 3.86 5.57 -24.58
N LEU A 773 3.76 5.61 -23.25
CA LEU A 773 4.36 4.60 -22.39
C LEU A 773 3.60 3.28 -22.50
N ALA A 774 4.29 2.21 -22.88
CA ALA A 774 3.71 0.89 -22.88
C ALA A 774 3.44 0.42 -21.43
N PRO A 775 2.38 -0.37 -21.18
CA PRO A 775 2.14 -0.95 -19.86
C PRO A 775 3.35 -1.73 -19.35
N PHE A 776 3.62 -1.62 -18.05
CA PHE A 776 4.72 -2.33 -17.37
C PHE A 776 6.09 -2.11 -18.01
N TYR A 777 6.33 -0.92 -18.60
CA TYR A 777 7.60 -0.64 -19.27
C TYR A 777 8.79 -0.78 -18.32
N ILE A 778 8.65 -0.40 -17.05
CA ILE A 778 9.71 -0.50 -16.03
C ILE A 778 10.07 -1.97 -15.82
N GLU A 779 9.08 -2.81 -15.49
CA GLU A 779 9.26 -4.23 -15.22
C GLU A 779 9.74 -4.99 -16.47
N ARG A 780 9.24 -4.63 -17.66
CA ARG A 780 9.64 -5.25 -18.92
C ARG A 780 11.09 -4.94 -19.27
N ILE A 781 11.47 -3.67 -19.27
CA ILE A 781 12.84 -3.24 -19.56
C ILE A 781 13.77 -3.89 -18.54
N ALA A 782 13.42 -3.86 -17.26
CA ALA A 782 14.20 -4.49 -16.22
C ALA A 782 14.33 -6.01 -16.40
N GLY A 783 13.22 -6.70 -16.68
CA GLY A 783 13.22 -8.14 -16.92
C GLY A 783 14.11 -8.55 -18.10
N TYR A 784 14.06 -7.80 -19.20
CA TYR A 784 14.91 -8.05 -20.37
C TYR A 784 16.39 -7.74 -20.09
N SER A 785 16.68 -6.61 -19.43
CA SER A 785 18.03 -6.29 -18.98
C SER A 785 18.62 -7.34 -18.04
N LEU A 786 17.82 -7.91 -17.13
CA LEU A 786 18.25 -9.02 -16.27
C LEU A 786 18.58 -10.29 -17.07
N GLN A 787 17.82 -10.60 -18.12
CA GLN A 787 18.10 -11.73 -19.01
C GLN A 787 19.45 -11.58 -19.72
N LEU A 788 19.85 -10.35 -20.07
CA LEU A 788 21.15 -10.06 -20.68
C LEU A 788 22.29 -10.02 -19.64
N LEU A 789 21.99 -9.58 -18.42
CA LEU A 789 22.96 -9.42 -17.35
C LEU A 789 23.35 -10.74 -16.65
N ARG A 790 22.41 -11.69 -16.52
CA ARG A 790 22.66 -13.02 -15.95
C ARG A 790 23.80 -13.79 -16.64
N PRO A 791 23.80 -14.01 -17.96
CA PRO A 791 24.88 -14.71 -18.64
C PRO A 791 26.21 -13.95 -18.56
N LEU A 792 26.18 -12.61 -18.54
CA LEU A 792 27.37 -11.78 -18.33
C LEU A 792 28.01 -12.05 -16.96
N PHE A 793 27.21 -12.12 -15.88
CA PHE A 793 27.73 -12.45 -14.55
C PHE A 793 28.19 -13.90 -14.43
N GLN A 794 27.49 -14.85 -15.05
CA GLN A 794 27.91 -16.26 -15.09
C GLN A 794 29.28 -16.41 -15.78
N GLU A 795 29.48 -15.74 -16.92
CA GLU A 795 30.78 -15.70 -17.63
C GLU A 795 31.89 -15.16 -16.70
N LEU A 796 31.65 -14.03 -16.04
CA LEU A 796 32.60 -13.38 -15.13
C LEU A 796 32.94 -14.21 -13.87
N THR A 797 32.04 -15.04 -13.38
CA THR A 797 32.34 -15.96 -12.26
C THR A 797 33.23 -17.13 -12.67
N SER A 798 33.22 -17.51 -13.96
CA SER A 798 34.02 -18.61 -14.50
C SER A 798 35.42 -18.18 -14.99
N SER A 799 35.59 -16.92 -15.40
CA SER A 799 36.84 -16.38 -15.94
C SER A 799 37.61 -15.58 -14.88
N ARG A 800 38.77 -16.08 -14.44
CA ARG A 800 39.62 -15.45 -13.39
C ARG A 800 40.29 -14.11 -13.79
N ARG A 801 39.94 -13.50 -14.92
CA ARG A 801 40.66 -12.33 -15.46
C ARG A 801 39.76 -11.41 -16.30
N GLU A 802 38.96 -10.54 -15.67
CA GLU A 802 38.32 -9.41 -16.37
C GLU A 802 37.77 -8.31 -15.41
N GLY A 803 38.64 -7.74 -14.56
CA GLY A 803 38.24 -6.79 -13.51
C GLY A 803 37.44 -5.56 -14.00
N LYS A 804 37.77 -5.02 -15.19
CA LYS A 804 37.06 -3.86 -15.76
C LYS A 804 35.65 -4.20 -16.26
N LEU A 805 35.44 -5.41 -16.80
CA LEU A 805 34.11 -5.84 -17.25
C LEU A 805 33.20 -6.11 -16.05
N MET A 806 33.74 -6.70 -14.98
CA MET A 806 33.03 -6.86 -13.71
C MET A 806 32.57 -5.52 -13.13
N GLU A 807 33.44 -4.50 -13.10
CA GLU A 807 33.07 -3.16 -12.65
C GLU A 807 31.91 -2.57 -13.46
N ARG A 808 32.00 -2.62 -14.80
CA ARG A 808 30.95 -2.12 -15.71
C ARG A 808 29.63 -2.89 -15.54
N ALA A 809 29.68 -4.22 -15.42
CA ALA A 809 28.50 -5.06 -15.20
C ALA A 809 27.79 -4.68 -13.88
N CYS A 810 28.56 -4.43 -12.83
CA CYS A 810 28.03 -4.00 -11.54
C CYS A 810 27.47 -2.57 -11.60
N GLU A 811 28.08 -1.65 -12.37
CA GLU A 811 27.52 -0.32 -12.62
C GLU A 811 26.19 -0.37 -13.36
N VAL A 812 26.08 -1.23 -14.38
CA VAL A 812 24.82 -1.44 -15.10
C VAL A 812 23.74 -2.03 -14.19
N PHE A 813 24.10 -3.00 -13.34
CA PHE A 813 23.19 -3.53 -12.32
C PHE A 813 22.73 -2.43 -11.36
N ALA A 814 23.64 -1.55 -10.95
CA ALA A 814 23.34 -0.44 -10.05
C ALA A 814 22.34 0.56 -10.65
N LEU A 815 22.54 0.92 -11.92
CA LEU A 815 21.62 1.76 -12.66
C LEU A 815 20.25 1.10 -12.80
N LEU A 816 20.23 -0.20 -13.14
CA LEU A 816 18.99 -0.97 -13.28
C LEU A 816 18.24 -1.11 -11.95
N TRP A 817 18.95 -1.36 -10.84
CA TRP A 817 18.36 -1.50 -9.52
C TRP A 817 17.77 -0.17 -9.02
N ALA A 818 18.43 0.96 -9.31
CA ALA A 818 17.89 2.28 -9.01
C ALA A 818 16.61 2.57 -9.82
N TYR A 819 16.57 2.14 -11.08
CA TYR A 819 15.42 2.30 -11.98
C TYR A 819 14.23 1.41 -11.62
N ALA A 820 14.48 0.15 -11.21
CA ALA A 820 13.45 -0.86 -10.98
C ALA A 820 13.75 -1.71 -9.72
N PRO A 821 13.69 -1.12 -8.51
CA PRO A 821 14.16 -1.75 -7.26
C PRO A 821 13.34 -2.97 -6.82
N ASN A 822 12.11 -3.13 -7.33
CA ASN A 822 11.20 -4.21 -6.97
C ASN A 822 11.14 -5.32 -8.05
N SER A 823 11.72 -5.08 -9.23
CA SER A 823 11.68 -6.02 -10.36
C SER A 823 12.78 -7.08 -10.29
N VAL A 824 13.77 -6.90 -9.41
CA VAL A 824 14.85 -7.86 -9.20
C VAL A 824 14.53 -8.72 -7.97
N ALA A 825 14.28 -10.01 -8.18
CA ALA A 825 14.05 -10.93 -7.07
C ALA A 825 15.35 -11.10 -6.26
N VAL A 826 15.33 -10.64 -5.00
CA VAL A 826 16.49 -10.68 -4.09
C VAL A 826 16.90 -12.14 -3.76
N SER A 827 15.98 -13.09 -3.94
CA SER A 827 16.18 -14.53 -3.72
C SER A 827 17.03 -15.24 -4.79
N ASP A 828 17.48 -14.53 -5.85
CA ASP A 828 18.30 -15.11 -6.91
C ASP A 828 19.80 -15.12 -6.54
N PHE A 829 20.27 -16.26 -6.00
CA PHE A 829 21.66 -16.48 -5.55
C PHE A 829 22.73 -16.17 -6.60
N GLN A 830 22.38 -16.15 -7.89
CA GLN A 830 23.33 -15.87 -8.97
C GLN A 830 23.93 -14.46 -8.88
N PHE A 831 23.31 -13.53 -8.15
CA PHE A 831 23.81 -12.17 -7.94
C PHE A 831 24.66 -12.01 -6.66
N VAL A 832 24.67 -12.97 -5.73
CA VAL A 832 25.42 -12.85 -4.45
C VAL A 832 26.93 -12.75 -4.69
N ALA A 833 27.51 -13.64 -5.50
CA ALA A 833 28.94 -13.63 -5.80
C ALA A 833 29.38 -12.37 -6.59
N PRO A 834 28.65 -11.91 -7.62
CA PRO A 834 28.89 -10.62 -8.25
C PRO A 834 28.79 -9.42 -7.30
N MET A 835 27.78 -9.38 -6.43
CA MET A 835 27.62 -8.28 -5.45
C MET A 835 28.73 -8.29 -4.40
N LEU A 836 29.23 -9.46 -4.03
CA LEU A 836 30.41 -9.58 -3.17
C LEU A 836 31.68 -9.03 -3.84
N ALA A 837 31.84 -9.24 -5.14
CA ALA A 837 32.90 -8.60 -5.92
C ALA A 837 32.70 -7.07 -6.02
N ALA A 838 31.45 -6.62 -6.18
CA ALA A 838 31.08 -5.21 -6.25
C ALA A 838 31.39 -4.43 -4.97
N LEU A 839 31.28 -5.05 -3.78
CA LEU A 839 31.72 -4.46 -2.50
C LEU A 839 33.21 -4.08 -2.50
N LYS A 840 34.04 -4.77 -3.29
CA LYS A 840 35.48 -4.52 -3.41
C LYS A 840 35.82 -3.53 -4.54
N SER A 841 34.83 -2.94 -5.20
CA SER A 841 35.02 -1.98 -6.30
C SER A 841 35.65 -0.66 -5.82
N ALA A 842 36.46 -0.03 -6.68
CA ALA A 842 37.00 1.29 -6.43
C ALA A 842 35.94 2.42 -6.53
N LYS A 843 34.78 2.16 -7.16
CA LYS A 843 33.70 3.15 -7.33
C LYS A 843 32.68 3.09 -6.19
N GLU A 844 32.43 4.23 -5.53
CA GLU A 844 31.47 4.32 -4.42
C GLU A 844 30.02 4.03 -4.83
N SER A 845 29.60 4.43 -6.05
CA SER A 845 28.27 4.12 -6.59
C SER A 845 27.99 2.62 -6.69
N VAL A 846 28.99 1.82 -7.04
CA VAL A 846 28.91 0.36 -7.13
C VAL A 846 28.81 -0.27 -5.75
N ARG A 847 29.65 0.18 -4.81
CA ARG A 847 29.61 -0.28 -3.41
C ARG A 847 28.27 0.04 -2.74
N ASN A 848 27.71 1.22 -3.02
CA ASN A 848 26.39 1.63 -2.51
C ASN A 848 25.29 0.62 -2.85
N VAL A 849 25.23 0.17 -4.10
CA VAL A 849 24.21 -0.80 -4.53
C VAL A 849 24.46 -2.18 -3.94
N ALA A 850 25.71 -2.62 -3.88
CA ALA A 850 26.03 -3.90 -3.24
C ALA A 850 25.63 -3.91 -1.75
N VAL A 851 25.88 -2.83 -1.02
CA VAL A 851 25.45 -2.67 0.38
C VAL A 851 23.92 -2.67 0.50
N GLU A 852 23.20 -1.98 -0.38
CA GLU A 852 21.74 -1.97 -0.39
C GLU A 852 21.15 -3.35 -0.72
N PHE A 853 21.75 -4.07 -1.67
CA PHE A 853 21.38 -5.44 -2.02
C PHE A 853 21.47 -6.36 -0.80
N PHE A 854 22.61 -6.37 -0.09
CA PHE A 854 22.77 -7.19 1.11
C PHE A 854 21.84 -6.74 2.26
N ASN A 855 21.63 -5.43 2.44
CA ASN A 855 20.69 -4.90 3.43
C ASN A 855 19.26 -5.40 3.21
N ARG A 856 18.81 -5.45 1.95
CA ARG A 856 17.48 -5.95 1.58
C ARG A 856 17.39 -7.46 1.70
N LEU A 857 18.38 -8.20 1.20
CA LEU A 857 18.45 -9.66 1.32
C LEU A 857 18.27 -10.10 2.79
N LEU A 858 18.96 -9.43 3.70
CA LEU A 858 18.90 -9.69 5.14
C LEU A 858 17.61 -9.19 5.81
N ALA A 859 16.84 -8.29 5.19
CA ALA A 859 15.59 -7.80 5.76
C ALA A 859 14.38 -8.66 5.38
N THR A 860 14.35 -9.20 4.15
CA THR A 860 13.22 -9.99 3.65
C THR A 860 13.33 -11.49 3.95
N GLU A 861 14.53 -12.05 4.01
CA GLU A 861 14.72 -13.52 4.06
C GLU A 861 15.78 -13.93 5.11
N ASN A 862 15.43 -13.85 6.40
CA ASN A 862 16.30 -14.26 7.51
C ASN A 862 16.76 -15.74 7.43
N SER A 863 16.10 -16.58 6.63
CA SER A 863 16.39 -18.00 6.50
C SER A 863 17.38 -18.38 5.39
N PHE A 864 17.72 -17.45 4.48
CA PHE A 864 18.36 -17.82 3.20
C PHE A 864 19.87 -18.04 3.25
N LEU A 865 20.64 -17.39 4.14
CA LEU A 865 22.07 -17.72 4.33
C LEU A 865 22.31 -18.77 5.43
N ASN A 866 21.26 -19.39 5.99
CA ASN A 866 21.38 -20.46 6.98
C ASN A 866 21.99 -21.76 6.40
N GLY A 867 22.08 -21.88 5.08
CA GLY A 867 22.72 -22.99 4.37
C GLY A 867 24.11 -22.70 3.81
N GLU A 868 24.64 -21.48 3.96
CA GLU A 868 25.94 -21.11 3.40
C GLU A 868 27.12 -21.42 4.33
N SER A 869 28.30 -21.64 3.74
CA SER A 869 29.51 -21.90 4.50
C SER A 869 29.90 -20.68 5.34
N GLN A 870 30.39 -20.89 6.57
CA GLN A 870 30.94 -19.81 7.41
C GLN A 870 31.97 -18.94 6.68
N ALA A 871 32.65 -19.48 5.66
CA ALA A 871 33.63 -18.78 4.84
C ALA A 871 33.01 -17.67 3.96
N GLN A 872 31.80 -17.87 3.45
CA GLN A 872 31.13 -16.88 2.57
C GLN A 872 30.56 -15.71 3.38
N LEU A 873 29.95 -16.01 4.54
CA LEU A 873 29.54 -14.98 5.50
C LEU A 873 30.73 -14.16 6.02
N THR A 874 31.87 -14.83 6.25
CA THR A 874 33.14 -14.19 6.61
C THR A 874 33.60 -13.21 5.53
N GLU A 875 33.55 -13.62 4.26
CA GLU A 875 33.97 -12.78 3.14
C GLU A 875 33.07 -11.55 2.96
N ILE A 876 31.75 -11.69 3.13
CA ILE A 876 30.78 -10.59 3.05
C ILE A 876 31.06 -9.55 4.15
N CYS A 877 31.26 -9.99 5.40
CA CYS A 877 31.55 -9.07 6.50
C CYS A 877 32.87 -8.34 6.32
N GLU A 878 33.94 -9.02 5.90
CA GLU A 878 35.23 -8.37 5.64
C GLU A 878 35.14 -7.36 4.49
N ALA A 879 34.39 -7.68 3.44
CA ALA A 879 34.14 -6.76 2.32
C ALA A 879 33.32 -5.53 2.75
N LEU A 880 32.24 -5.70 3.52
CA LEU A 880 31.42 -4.60 4.05
C LEU A 880 32.23 -3.66 4.95
N VAL A 881 33.05 -4.22 5.85
CA VAL A 881 33.92 -3.43 6.71
C VAL A 881 34.93 -2.62 5.90
N SER A 882 35.51 -3.22 4.86
CA SER A 882 36.48 -2.54 3.99
C SER A 882 35.90 -1.38 3.18
N CYS A 883 34.57 -1.26 3.10
CA CYS A 883 33.91 -0.18 2.39
C CYS A 883 34.03 1.18 3.10
N CYS A 884 34.10 1.18 4.43
CA CYS A 884 34.08 2.40 5.24
C CYS A 884 35.49 2.94 5.50
N SER A 885 35.68 4.25 5.29
CA SER A 885 36.87 5.02 5.68
C SER A 885 36.47 6.34 6.36
N GLU A 886 37.39 7.00 7.06
CA GLU A 886 37.12 8.28 7.75
C GLU A 886 36.58 9.40 6.83
N ASN A 887 36.84 9.29 5.52
CA ASN A 887 36.40 10.26 4.51
C ASN A 887 35.13 9.85 3.73
N SER A 888 34.52 8.71 4.08
CA SER A 888 33.35 8.18 3.37
C SER A 888 32.07 9.00 3.65
N HIS A 889 31.10 8.97 2.73
CA HIS A 889 29.84 9.70 2.89
C HIS A 889 29.03 9.16 4.08
N ALA A 890 28.43 10.05 4.89
CA ALA A 890 27.81 9.65 6.16
C ALA A 890 26.63 8.68 5.99
N LEU A 891 25.81 8.90 4.96
CA LEU A 891 24.69 8.02 4.62
C LEU A 891 25.17 6.64 4.19
N PHE A 892 26.31 6.56 3.50
CA PHE A 892 26.89 5.28 3.10
C PHE A 892 27.39 4.48 4.30
N CYS A 893 28.17 5.10 5.20
CA CYS A 893 28.63 4.45 6.43
C CYS A 893 27.45 3.97 7.29
N SER A 894 26.39 4.77 7.40
CA SER A 894 25.18 4.39 8.14
C SER A 894 24.51 3.13 7.56
N ARG A 895 24.41 3.02 6.23
CA ARG A 895 23.85 1.82 5.57
C ARG A 895 24.72 0.58 5.75
N VAL A 896 26.04 0.73 5.72
CA VAL A 896 26.99 -0.38 5.99
C VAL A 896 26.82 -0.89 7.43
N PHE A 897 26.75 0.01 8.41
CA PHE A 897 26.57 -0.37 9.81
C PHE A 897 25.20 -1.00 10.08
N ALA A 898 24.13 -0.52 9.45
CA ALA A 898 22.82 -1.17 9.51
C ALA A 898 22.85 -2.60 8.93
N CYS A 899 23.62 -2.83 7.86
CA CYS A 899 23.79 -4.16 7.28
C CYS A 899 24.50 -5.10 8.25
N LEU A 900 25.61 -4.65 8.84
CA LEU A 900 26.37 -5.42 9.83
C LEU A 900 25.54 -5.74 11.08
N GLN A 901 24.72 -4.78 11.54
CA GLN A 901 23.79 -4.97 12.65
C GLN A 901 22.79 -6.08 12.35
N ARG A 902 22.14 -6.04 11.17
CA ARG A 902 21.17 -7.07 10.75
C ARG A 902 21.81 -8.45 10.64
N MET A 903 23.04 -8.53 10.14
CA MET A 903 23.81 -9.80 10.14
C MET A 903 24.06 -10.32 11.57
N SER A 904 24.41 -9.45 12.53
CA SER A 904 24.59 -9.86 13.93
C SER A 904 23.32 -10.47 14.52
N LEU A 905 22.17 -9.84 14.25
CA LEU A 905 20.87 -10.29 14.74
C LEU A 905 20.41 -11.62 14.11
N ALA A 906 20.75 -11.87 12.85
CA ALA A 906 20.31 -13.06 12.12
C ALA A 906 21.08 -14.35 12.49
N TYR A 907 22.40 -14.30 12.77
CA TYR A 907 23.24 -15.51 12.86
C TYR A 907 23.71 -15.91 14.28
N GLY A 908 23.22 -15.24 15.34
CA GLY A 908 23.34 -15.72 16.73
C GLY A 908 24.76 -15.89 17.31
N SER A 909 24.85 -16.56 18.47
CA SER A 909 26.00 -16.52 19.39
C SER A 909 27.31 -17.17 18.90
N GLU A 910 27.27 -18.06 17.90
CA GLU A 910 28.49 -18.71 17.37
C GLU A 910 29.23 -17.81 16.36
N PHE A 911 28.49 -17.09 15.51
CA PHE A 911 29.02 -16.09 14.59
C PHE A 911 29.63 -14.89 15.36
N GLN A 912 28.97 -14.47 16.43
CA GLN A 912 29.46 -13.40 17.30
C GLN A 912 30.79 -13.74 17.99
N LYS A 913 31.03 -14.99 18.41
CA LYS A 913 32.27 -15.36 19.12
C LYS A 913 33.54 -15.21 18.28
N SER A 914 33.46 -15.45 16.98
CA SER A 914 34.60 -15.45 16.06
C SER A 914 34.85 -14.09 15.39
N PHE A 915 33.80 -13.27 15.20
CA PHE A 915 33.89 -12.00 14.46
C PHE A 915 33.74 -10.72 15.29
N ARG A 916 33.18 -10.78 16.51
CA ARG A 916 32.93 -9.61 17.36
C ARG A 916 34.17 -8.75 17.58
N CYS A 917 35.33 -9.35 17.86
CA CYS A 917 36.57 -8.61 18.07
C CYS A 917 37.07 -7.88 16.81
N LYS A 918 36.87 -8.45 15.61
CA LYS A 918 37.26 -7.82 14.34
C LYS A 918 36.31 -6.69 13.96
N LEU A 919 34.99 -6.93 14.05
CA LEU A 919 33.96 -5.94 13.73
C LEU A 919 34.02 -4.73 14.66
N VAL A 920 34.09 -4.96 15.97
CA VAL A 920 34.19 -3.86 16.96
C VAL A 920 35.45 -3.04 16.71
N LYS A 921 36.61 -3.66 16.48
CA LYS A 921 37.85 -2.93 16.15
C LYS A 921 37.72 -2.06 14.90
N ALA A 922 36.98 -2.51 13.89
CA ALA A 922 36.80 -1.76 12.66
C ALA A 922 35.74 -0.64 12.77
N ILE A 923 34.74 -0.78 13.64
CA ILE A 923 33.68 0.22 13.85
C ILE A 923 34.10 1.30 14.87
N VAL A 924 34.97 0.98 15.84
CA VAL A 924 35.44 1.90 16.89
C VAL A 924 35.91 3.28 16.38
N PRO A 925 36.69 3.40 15.28
CA PRO A 925 37.08 4.71 14.73
C PRO A 925 35.89 5.61 14.35
N PHE A 926 34.72 5.03 14.08
CA PHE A 926 33.53 5.76 13.65
C PHE A 926 32.63 6.23 14.82
N LEU A 927 32.86 5.75 16.04
CA LEU A 927 32.16 6.21 17.25
C LEU A 927 32.49 7.69 17.57
N SER A 928 33.66 8.16 17.15
CA SER A 928 34.12 9.55 17.27
C SER A 928 34.02 10.35 15.96
N HIS A 929 33.33 9.82 14.94
CA HIS A 929 33.24 10.45 13.62
C HIS A 929 32.61 11.86 13.67
N LYS A 930 33.02 12.80 12.81
CA LYS A 930 32.56 14.22 12.84
C LYS A 930 31.03 14.39 12.70
N LYS A 931 30.39 13.53 11.90
CA LYS A 931 28.94 13.58 11.61
C LYS A 931 28.12 12.71 12.59
N ARG A 932 27.08 13.29 13.22
CA ARG A 932 26.25 12.65 14.26
C ARG A 932 25.59 11.34 13.80
N LEU A 933 25.03 11.32 12.60
CA LEU A 933 24.37 10.14 12.02
C LEU A 933 25.29 8.91 11.96
N VAL A 934 26.57 9.11 11.64
CA VAL A 934 27.57 8.02 11.57
C VAL A 934 27.88 7.48 12.96
N ARG A 935 28.02 8.37 13.96
CA ARG A 935 28.26 7.97 15.35
C ARG A 935 27.11 7.14 15.91
N GLN A 936 25.87 7.55 15.61
CA GLN A 936 24.68 6.84 16.05
C GLN A 936 24.60 5.44 15.42
N ALA A 937 24.71 5.34 14.10
CA ALA A 937 24.69 4.05 13.40
C ALA A 937 25.85 3.12 13.84
N ALA A 938 27.04 3.67 14.08
CA ALA A 938 28.18 2.93 14.61
C ALA A 938 27.93 2.42 16.04
N ALA A 939 27.30 3.22 16.90
CA ALA A 939 26.95 2.82 18.27
C ALA A 939 25.89 1.71 18.28
N GLU A 940 24.86 1.84 17.45
CA GLU A 940 23.82 0.81 17.29
C GLU A 940 24.39 -0.51 16.78
N ALA A 941 25.31 -0.48 15.81
CA ALA A 941 25.97 -1.68 15.28
C ALA A 941 26.98 -2.34 16.24
N VAL A 942 27.58 -1.58 17.17
CA VAL A 942 28.46 -2.13 18.23
C VAL A 942 27.66 -2.76 19.37
N ASN A 943 26.45 -2.24 19.63
CA ASN A 943 25.58 -2.71 20.70
C ASN A 943 24.79 -3.99 20.35
N ALA A 944 24.50 -4.19 19.06
CA ALA A 944 23.94 -5.43 18.52
C ALA A 944 25.01 -6.51 18.33
#